data_AF-A0A1H3X552-F1
#
_entry.id   AF-A0A1H3X552-F1
#
_cell.length_a   1.000
_cell.length_b   1.000
_cell.length_c   1.000
_cell.angle_alpha   90.00
_cell.angle_beta   90.00
_cell.angle_gamma   90.00
#
_symmetry.space_group_name_H-M   'P 1'
#
loop_
_entity.id
_entity.type
_entity.pdbx_description
1 polymer ?
#
loop_
_entity_poly.entity_id
_entity_poly.type
_entity_poly.pdbx_seq_one_letter_code
_entity_poly.pdbx_strand_id
1 'polypeptide(L)'
;MEVKQLRNRLLQLLPQDQVFTDELSRLVKGTDAGLYRLIPKAVVRVNSEDEVIRLLEFCRTENMPVTFKAAGTSLSGQTISDSILMEAGNGFEFSTITDEGATATFGCALTGAAANRILMRYKRKLGPKPASINSAKIGGIIANNASGSSYGIRYNSYNTIRSMRIIFADGSLLDTADKESCRAFIADHPQLIAEIEQLHKETVNNEAIREKITSKFQLKNTCGYGVNSLIDFSDPIQIIQHLMIGSEGTLGFVSQATFETVHDAPLKATAMIYFSNLHDVSNTIIPLRSCQVSAAELMDRNALRAVEDQEGMPEELRSLPEGAAALLIDTSADDEGTLLAQMAEIEEKLAHIDTLTPIRFTTDKHLYNLYWNVRNGLFTSAAATRPPRTASIIEDIAFRAESLGDALTDVRELLVRTGYGNAVMWGHLLDGNVHFTVFPDINVPEEVEKYAVFMQELCELVAVKHNGSLKAEHGTGRNMAPFVEKEWGGGVYGLMKRIKKAFDPRNILNPGVLINDDHEIFIKNLKRIPEANPIIDKCIECGFCEVSCPSKNLTLTPRQRIIAYRHLSEQAVSGNKKKSPVQEQLRDISYPMEETCATDGLCGIACPVGIDTGKLIKELRWQQNNRLANRVADTIADNMAGMTSLLRRLLPIPHYIGKSVGYRTMESVTKGLYRLGDGAFPLWTRHTPSGSKKIKRNIFPATNPDAPMVVYFPACITRAMGGPSSGYEEKEDIPQKMLSVLKKAGYAVIIPEGKDDLCCGMAFSSKGFRKQAQKKENELNEALLKASRNGELPIVCDMSPCLLHMRETLDKRLRLYDQVEFIHDFLLDRLQFTLQPISIAIHTTCSSTKMHLEEKLRAVASRCAEKVIIPENINCCGWAGDRGFFYPELNNSALAPLRQGIRDATEGYSNSRTCEIGLSINSGISYKSMIYLVDKASSGKS
;
A
#
# COMPACT_ATOMS: atom_id res chain seq x y z
N MET A 1 17.24 25.38 -19.78
CA MET A 1 16.90 24.39 -20.83
C MET A 1 15.40 24.15 -20.86
N GLU A 2 14.79 24.20 -22.05
CA GLU A 2 13.36 23.91 -22.25
C GLU A 2 13.04 22.41 -22.13
N VAL A 3 11.78 22.06 -21.83
CA VAL A 3 11.34 20.65 -21.61
C VAL A 3 11.60 19.77 -22.85
N LYS A 4 11.33 20.28 -24.05
CA LYS A 4 11.54 19.51 -25.30
C LYS A 4 13.02 19.19 -25.54
N GLN A 5 13.89 20.17 -25.28
CA GLN A 5 15.33 19.98 -25.39
C GLN A 5 15.85 19.01 -24.33
N LEU A 6 15.39 19.16 -23.07
CA LEU A 6 15.73 18.25 -21.98
C LEU A 6 15.33 16.81 -22.31
N ARG A 7 14.12 16.59 -22.82
CA ARG A 7 13.63 15.28 -23.24
C ARG A 7 14.58 14.62 -24.23
N ASN A 8 14.96 15.32 -25.30
CA ASN A 8 15.82 14.76 -26.34
C ASN A 8 17.19 14.33 -25.80
N ARG A 9 17.73 15.07 -24.84
CA ARG A 9 19.01 14.73 -24.20
C ARG A 9 18.88 13.57 -23.23
N LEU A 10 17.82 13.53 -22.43
CA LEU A 10 17.56 12.39 -21.54
C LEU A 10 17.35 11.09 -22.33
N LEU A 11 16.71 11.15 -23.51
CA LEU A 11 16.54 10.00 -24.41
C LEU A 11 17.85 9.49 -25.04
N GLN A 12 18.94 10.27 -24.99
CA GLN A 12 20.27 9.78 -25.36
C GLN A 12 20.94 9.00 -24.23
N LEU A 13 20.50 9.21 -22.99
CA LEU A 13 21.05 8.56 -21.79
C LEU A 13 20.25 7.31 -21.41
N LEU A 14 18.93 7.37 -21.56
CA LEU A 14 17.99 6.42 -20.99
C LEU A 14 16.92 5.99 -22.03
N PRO A 15 16.38 4.76 -21.88
CA PRO A 15 15.25 4.29 -22.67
C PRO A 15 14.02 5.21 -22.61
N GLN A 16 13.21 5.18 -23.69
CA GLN A 16 12.03 6.04 -23.80
C GLN A 16 10.98 5.81 -22.71
N ASP A 17 10.77 4.57 -22.29
CA ASP A 17 9.82 4.17 -21.26
C ASP A 17 10.26 4.57 -19.84
N GLN A 18 11.48 5.08 -19.68
CA GLN A 18 12.02 5.62 -18.45
C GLN A 18 11.91 7.16 -18.35
N VAL A 19 11.60 7.88 -19.43
CA VAL A 19 11.63 9.35 -19.48
C VAL A 19 10.23 9.95 -19.71
N PHE A 20 9.72 10.65 -18.69
CA PHE A 20 8.39 11.25 -18.70
C PHE A 20 8.46 12.78 -18.68
N THR A 21 8.00 13.41 -19.76
CA THR A 21 8.04 14.89 -19.90
C THR A 21 6.69 15.50 -20.30
N ASP A 22 5.66 14.69 -20.53
CA ASP A 22 4.31 15.20 -20.77
C ASP A 22 3.72 15.83 -19.49
N GLU A 23 2.78 16.75 -19.66
CA GLU A 23 2.18 17.51 -18.55
C GLU A 23 1.55 16.62 -17.49
N LEU A 24 0.78 15.60 -17.92
CA LEU A 24 0.08 14.69 -17.02
C LEU A 24 1.07 13.89 -16.17
N SER A 25 2.04 13.23 -16.81
CA SER A 25 3.03 12.42 -16.09
C SER A 25 3.86 13.27 -15.13
N ARG A 26 4.30 14.47 -15.53
CA ARG A 26 5.07 15.38 -14.66
C ARG A 26 4.27 15.75 -13.42
N LEU A 27 2.97 16.03 -13.55
CA LEU A 27 2.10 16.35 -12.43
C LEU A 27 1.87 15.15 -11.50
N VAL A 28 1.38 14.03 -12.04
CA VAL A 28 0.90 12.90 -11.22
C VAL A 28 2.05 12.12 -10.59
N LYS A 29 3.18 11.96 -11.30
CA LYS A 29 4.40 11.36 -10.76
C LYS A 29 5.21 12.34 -9.91
N GLY A 30 5.08 13.65 -10.17
CA GLY A 30 5.75 14.71 -9.40
C GLY A 30 5.23 14.90 -7.98
N THR A 31 4.02 14.44 -7.68
CA THR A 31 3.34 14.67 -6.39
C THR A 31 3.67 13.60 -5.35
N ASP A 32 3.93 14.00 -4.10
CA ASP A 32 4.12 13.12 -2.94
C ASP A 32 2.94 13.19 -1.95
N ALA A 33 3.12 12.66 -0.72
CA ALA A 33 2.08 12.67 0.30
C ALA A 33 1.98 13.99 1.08
N GLY A 34 2.97 14.88 0.95
CA GLY A 34 3.07 16.11 1.72
C GLY A 34 2.14 17.21 1.24
N LEU A 35 2.23 18.37 1.89
CA LEU A 35 1.40 19.55 1.61
C LEU A 35 1.82 20.32 0.35
N TYR A 36 3.01 20.05 -0.17
CA TYR A 36 3.65 20.86 -1.19
C TYR A 36 3.47 20.26 -2.60
N ARG A 37 3.56 21.11 -3.62
CA ARG A 37 3.59 20.68 -5.02
C ARG A 37 4.53 21.55 -5.84
N LEU A 38 5.55 20.89 -6.41
CA LEU A 38 6.39 21.41 -7.47
C LEU A 38 6.23 20.49 -8.68
N ILE A 39 6.11 21.05 -9.88
CA ILE A 39 5.93 20.28 -11.12
C ILE A 39 7.29 20.15 -11.80
N PRO A 40 7.88 18.94 -11.90
CA PRO A 40 9.18 18.75 -12.49
C PRO A 40 9.16 19.08 -14.00
N LYS A 41 10.34 19.37 -14.55
CA LYS A 41 10.58 19.43 -16.00
C LYS A 41 10.62 18.03 -16.62
N ALA A 42 11.11 17.04 -15.88
CA ALA A 42 11.12 15.64 -16.28
C ALA A 42 11.05 14.72 -15.06
N VAL A 43 10.35 13.60 -15.20
CA VAL A 43 10.45 12.46 -14.28
C VAL A 43 11.23 11.36 -14.99
N VAL A 44 12.22 10.79 -14.32
CA VAL A 44 13.13 9.80 -14.88
C VAL A 44 13.14 8.57 -13.98
N ARG A 45 12.85 7.39 -14.52
CA ARG A 45 12.89 6.14 -13.77
C ARG A 45 14.18 5.39 -14.07
N VAL A 46 15.00 5.15 -13.05
CA VAL A 46 16.29 4.44 -13.16
C VAL A 46 16.21 3.04 -12.56
N ASN A 47 16.88 2.07 -13.16
CA ASN A 47 16.86 0.66 -12.80
C ASN A 47 18.24 0.07 -12.50
N SER A 48 19.31 0.87 -12.55
CA SER A 48 20.67 0.42 -12.22
C SER A 48 21.53 1.57 -11.68
N GLU A 49 22.61 1.21 -10.99
CA GLU A 49 23.62 2.18 -10.54
C GLU A 49 24.22 2.95 -11.73
N ASP A 50 24.49 2.29 -12.87
CA ASP A 50 25.02 2.93 -14.07
C ASP A 50 24.07 3.99 -14.67
N GLU A 51 22.76 3.76 -14.62
CA GLU A 51 21.77 4.76 -15.04
C GLU A 51 21.74 5.96 -14.07
N VAL A 52 21.91 5.73 -12.77
CA VAL A 52 22.02 6.81 -11.77
C VAL A 52 23.27 7.65 -12.02
N ILE A 53 24.43 7.01 -12.19
CA ILE A 53 25.71 7.69 -12.45
C ILE A 53 25.61 8.57 -13.68
N ARG A 54 25.15 8.02 -14.82
CA ARG A 54 24.98 8.79 -16.06
C ARG A 54 24.03 9.98 -15.92
N LEU A 55 22.94 9.82 -15.15
CA LEU A 55 22.00 10.91 -14.89
C LEU A 55 22.63 11.99 -14.00
N LEU A 56 23.37 11.62 -12.96
CA LEU A 56 24.05 12.57 -12.08
C LEU A 56 25.15 13.34 -12.79
N GLU A 57 25.96 12.68 -13.62
CA GLU A 57 26.95 13.32 -14.48
C GLU A 57 26.31 14.34 -15.43
N PHE A 58 25.17 13.98 -16.03
CA PHE A 58 24.38 14.89 -16.87
C PHE A 58 23.88 16.11 -16.06
N CYS A 59 23.25 15.88 -14.90
CA CYS A 59 22.75 16.94 -14.03
C CYS A 59 23.87 17.88 -13.59
N ARG A 60 25.04 17.34 -13.24
CA ARG A 60 26.23 18.11 -12.87
C ARG A 60 26.76 18.96 -14.02
N THR A 61 26.84 18.38 -15.21
CA THR A 61 27.32 19.08 -16.43
C THR A 61 26.39 20.22 -16.81
N GLU A 62 25.09 19.99 -16.73
CA GLU A 62 24.04 20.97 -17.07
C GLU A 62 23.67 21.91 -15.93
N ASN A 63 24.28 21.73 -14.77
CA ASN A 63 23.93 22.42 -13.53
C ASN A 63 22.42 22.38 -13.24
N MET A 64 21.83 21.21 -13.43
CA MET A 64 20.41 20.96 -13.23
C MET A 64 20.16 20.25 -11.91
N PRO A 65 19.26 20.78 -11.06
CA PRO A 65 18.88 20.07 -9.86
C PRO A 65 18.19 18.74 -10.13
N VAL A 66 18.45 17.77 -9.28
CA VAL A 66 17.85 16.44 -9.25
C VAL A 66 17.37 16.11 -7.84
N THR A 67 16.15 15.60 -7.73
CA THR A 67 15.57 15.10 -6.47
C THR A 67 15.30 13.62 -6.63
N PHE A 68 15.64 12.83 -5.61
CA PHE A 68 15.36 11.39 -5.60
C PHE A 68 14.00 11.10 -4.98
N LYS A 69 13.27 10.16 -5.58
CA LYS A 69 11.98 9.70 -5.10
C LYS A 69 11.95 8.19 -5.05
N ALA A 70 11.65 7.66 -3.86
CA ALA A 70 11.39 6.24 -3.66
C ALA A 70 9.89 5.96 -3.86
N ALA A 71 9.09 5.95 -2.78
CA ALA A 71 7.63 5.74 -2.86
C ALA A 71 6.81 7.04 -2.95
N GLY A 72 7.40 8.17 -2.54
CA GLY A 72 6.66 9.44 -2.41
C GLY A 72 5.64 9.44 -1.27
N THR A 73 5.95 8.78 -0.15
CA THR A 73 5.13 8.73 1.07
C THR A 73 5.57 9.76 2.12
N SER A 74 6.52 10.64 1.79
CA SER A 74 7.03 11.72 2.64
C SER A 74 6.00 12.83 2.85
N LEU A 75 6.06 13.51 3.99
CA LEU A 75 5.05 14.50 4.40
C LEU A 75 5.54 15.95 4.33
N SER A 76 6.86 16.18 4.33
CA SER A 76 7.47 17.50 4.49
C SER A 76 7.97 18.10 3.17
N GLY A 77 7.52 17.56 2.03
CA GLY A 77 7.85 18.07 0.70
C GLY A 77 9.26 17.78 0.25
N GLN A 78 9.91 16.72 0.73
CA GLN A 78 11.29 16.37 0.38
C GLN A 78 11.45 15.53 -0.90
N THR A 79 10.36 14.95 -1.42
CA THR A 79 10.42 14.11 -2.65
C THR A 79 9.73 14.74 -3.86
N ILE A 80 9.74 16.08 -3.93
CA ILE A 80 9.20 16.88 -5.04
C ILE A 80 10.27 17.80 -5.63
N SER A 81 10.09 18.22 -6.88
CA SER A 81 11.05 19.06 -7.60
C SER A 81 10.36 19.84 -8.72
N ASP A 82 10.89 21.02 -9.06
CA ASP A 82 10.57 21.77 -10.27
C ASP A 82 11.58 21.51 -11.41
N SER A 83 12.56 20.63 -11.19
CA SER A 83 13.63 20.27 -12.12
C SER A 83 13.52 18.79 -12.54
N ILE A 84 14.52 17.95 -12.25
CA ILE A 84 14.51 16.52 -12.58
C ILE A 84 14.12 15.74 -11.32
N LEU A 85 13.10 14.88 -11.44
CA LEU A 85 12.71 13.96 -10.39
C LEU A 85 13.09 12.53 -10.80
N MET A 86 13.98 11.90 -10.05
CA MET A 86 14.47 10.55 -10.32
C MET A 86 13.73 9.52 -9.45
N GLU A 87 12.99 8.60 -10.07
CA GLU A 87 12.30 7.49 -9.41
C GLU A 87 13.16 6.21 -9.43
N ALA A 88 13.32 5.56 -8.28
CA ALA A 88 13.94 4.23 -8.22
C ALA A 88 12.97 3.15 -8.75
N GLY A 89 13.36 2.52 -9.86
CA GLY A 89 12.63 1.47 -10.55
C GLY A 89 12.88 0.06 -10.01
N ASN A 90 12.35 -0.94 -10.72
CA ASN A 90 12.28 -2.32 -10.23
C ASN A 90 13.64 -3.02 -10.21
N GLY A 91 14.64 -2.50 -10.91
CA GLY A 91 16.01 -3.05 -10.86
C GLY A 91 16.67 -2.96 -9.48
N PHE A 92 16.12 -2.15 -8.57
CA PHE A 92 16.53 -2.07 -7.17
C PHE A 92 15.61 -2.85 -6.20
N GLU A 93 14.71 -3.71 -6.71
CA GLU A 93 13.82 -4.55 -5.88
C GLU A 93 14.42 -5.94 -5.63
N PHE A 94 15.56 -5.98 -4.93
CA PHE A 94 16.25 -7.23 -4.58
C PHE A 94 16.58 -7.32 -3.09
N SER A 95 16.93 -8.53 -2.65
CA SER A 95 17.34 -8.81 -1.28
C SER A 95 18.36 -9.95 -1.22
N THR A 96 19.29 -9.88 -0.28
CA THR A 96 20.19 -10.98 0.08
C THR A 96 20.15 -11.17 1.59
N ILE A 97 19.91 -12.40 2.06
CA ILE A 97 19.82 -12.72 3.49
C ILE A 97 21.04 -13.55 3.89
N THR A 98 21.69 -13.16 4.99
CA THR A 98 22.90 -13.80 5.52
C THR A 98 22.73 -14.07 7.02
N ASP A 99 23.61 -14.90 7.59
CA ASP A 99 23.66 -15.19 9.05
C ASP A 99 22.30 -15.59 9.66
N GLU A 100 21.57 -16.49 8.99
CA GLU A 100 20.22 -16.91 9.40
C GLU A 100 19.26 -15.73 9.63
N GLY A 101 19.38 -14.69 8.83
CA GLY A 101 18.54 -13.50 8.90
C GLY A 101 19.04 -12.43 9.86
N ALA A 102 20.08 -12.67 10.67
CA ALA A 102 20.66 -11.64 11.54
C ALA A 102 21.19 -10.44 10.76
N THR A 103 21.60 -10.66 9.51
CA THR A 103 22.01 -9.62 8.58
C THR A 103 21.27 -9.76 7.24
N ALA A 104 20.90 -8.63 6.64
CA ALA A 104 20.18 -8.63 5.37
C ALA A 104 20.46 -7.38 4.53
N THR A 105 20.80 -7.58 3.27
CA THR A 105 20.99 -6.52 2.28
C THR A 105 19.71 -6.34 1.46
N PHE A 106 19.27 -5.10 1.30
CA PHE A 106 18.10 -4.75 0.50
C PHE A 106 18.41 -3.63 -0.48
N GLY A 107 17.91 -3.76 -1.71
CA GLY A 107 17.92 -2.69 -2.70
C GLY A 107 16.94 -1.57 -2.33
N CYS A 108 17.25 -0.33 -2.74
CA CYS A 108 16.54 0.86 -2.27
C CYS A 108 15.07 0.94 -2.71
N ALA A 109 14.65 0.19 -3.73
CA ALA A 109 13.27 0.18 -4.22
C ALA A 109 12.38 -0.88 -3.56
N LEU A 110 12.93 -1.80 -2.76
CA LEU A 110 12.13 -2.80 -2.04
C LEU A 110 11.28 -2.13 -0.95
N THR A 111 10.03 -2.56 -0.75
CA THR A 111 9.20 -2.04 0.35
C THR A 111 9.62 -2.63 1.70
N GLY A 112 9.48 -1.87 2.79
CA GLY A 112 9.79 -2.37 4.14
C GLY A 112 8.93 -3.58 4.52
N ALA A 113 7.66 -3.63 4.08
CA ALA A 113 6.79 -4.78 4.32
C ALA A 113 7.23 -6.02 3.54
N ALA A 114 7.77 -5.87 2.32
CA ALA A 114 8.37 -6.99 1.60
C ALA A 114 9.63 -7.50 2.30
N ALA A 115 10.51 -6.59 2.76
CA ALA A 115 11.68 -6.95 3.55
C ALA A 115 11.31 -7.73 4.83
N ASN A 116 10.36 -7.24 5.64
CA ASN A 116 9.92 -7.94 6.85
C ASN A 116 9.27 -9.29 6.56
N ARG A 117 8.54 -9.44 5.45
CA ARG A 117 7.97 -10.73 5.04
C ARG A 117 9.07 -11.76 4.73
N ILE A 118 10.16 -11.33 4.08
CA ILE A 118 11.30 -12.18 3.79
C ILE A 118 12.01 -12.61 5.09
N LEU A 119 12.12 -11.70 6.06
CA LEU A 119 12.78 -11.94 7.34
C LEU A 119 11.96 -12.80 8.32
N MET A 120 10.63 -12.83 8.17
CA MET A 120 9.71 -13.52 9.08
C MET A 120 10.08 -14.99 9.32
N ARG A 121 10.54 -15.72 8.28
CA ARG A 121 10.92 -17.13 8.40
C ARG A 121 12.14 -17.37 9.32
N TYR A 122 12.90 -16.32 9.59
CA TYR A 122 14.06 -16.32 10.47
C TYR A 122 13.72 -15.77 11.87
N LYS A 123 12.45 -15.46 12.16
CA LYS A 123 12.04 -14.72 13.37
C LYS A 123 12.77 -13.37 13.50
N ARG A 124 12.99 -12.71 12.36
CA ARG A 124 13.66 -11.41 12.28
C ARG A 124 12.77 -10.38 11.60
N LYS A 125 13.08 -9.11 11.82
CA LYS A 125 12.47 -7.95 11.17
C LYS A 125 13.47 -6.80 11.07
N LEU A 126 13.19 -5.84 10.19
CA LEU A 126 13.82 -4.54 10.22
C LEU A 126 13.48 -3.85 11.54
N GLY A 127 14.47 -3.17 12.12
CA GLY A 127 14.26 -2.26 13.25
C GLY A 127 13.28 -1.13 12.93
N PRO A 128 13.47 -0.34 11.86
CA PRO A 128 12.53 0.72 11.49
C PRO A 128 11.19 0.16 11.00
N LYS A 129 10.09 0.64 11.58
CA LYS A 129 8.72 0.23 11.24
C LYS A 129 7.77 1.43 11.10
N PRO A 130 7.91 2.25 10.04
CA PRO A 130 7.06 3.43 9.87
C PRO A 130 5.62 3.03 9.59
N ALA A 131 4.66 3.92 9.90
CA ALA A 131 3.25 3.70 9.59
C ALA A 131 3.00 3.43 8.09
N SER A 132 3.87 3.97 7.23
CA SER A 132 3.83 3.77 5.78
C SER A 132 4.55 2.51 5.29
N ILE A 133 5.05 1.61 6.16
CA ILE A 133 5.92 0.47 5.79
C ILE A 133 5.39 -0.43 4.66
N ASN A 134 4.08 -0.52 4.50
CA ASN A 134 3.43 -1.26 3.40
C ASN A 134 3.72 -0.67 2.02
N SER A 135 4.09 0.60 1.94
CA SER A 135 4.39 1.35 0.72
C SER A 135 5.77 1.99 0.71
N ALA A 136 6.28 2.40 1.87
CA ALA A 136 7.60 2.99 2.02
C ALA A 136 8.68 2.01 1.55
N LYS A 137 9.59 2.53 0.74
CA LYS A 137 10.72 1.79 0.18
C LYS A 137 11.98 2.02 1.02
N ILE A 138 12.88 1.04 1.05
CA ILE A 138 14.12 1.06 1.87
C ILE A 138 14.90 2.36 1.72
N GLY A 139 15.09 2.85 0.49
CA GLY A 139 15.82 4.11 0.26
C GLY A 139 15.18 5.31 0.96
N GLY A 140 13.83 5.37 0.98
CA GLY A 140 13.11 6.42 1.71
C GLY A 140 13.16 6.24 3.23
N ILE A 141 13.14 4.99 3.72
CA ILE A 141 13.27 4.69 5.16
C ILE A 141 14.62 5.18 5.67
N ILE A 142 15.70 4.94 4.92
CA ILE A 142 17.06 5.39 5.25
C ILE A 142 17.16 6.91 5.16
N ALA A 143 16.74 7.48 4.03
CA ALA A 143 16.90 8.91 3.76
C ALA A 143 16.12 9.82 4.72
N ASN A 144 15.08 9.32 5.38
CA ASN A 144 14.34 10.07 6.40
C ASN A 144 14.70 9.64 7.83
N ASN A 145 15.62 8.66 8.00
CA ASN A 145 15.81 7.92 9.26
C ASN A 145 14.48 7.50 9.90
N ALA A 146 13.53 7.05 9.06
CA ALA A 146 12.18 6.75 9.48
C ALA A 146 12.22 5.68 10.57
N SER A 147 11.43 5.87 11.62
CA SER A 147 11.29 4.89 12.70
C SER A 147 9.83 4.46 12.85
N GLY A 148 9.25 4.47 14.04
CA GLY A 148 7.86 4.08 14.29
C GLY A 148 7.65 3.55 15.71
N SER A 149 6.56 2.79 15.89
CA SER A 149 6.04 2.34 17.20
C SER A 149 6.89 1.33 17.95
N SER A 150 7.76 0.62 17.24
CA SER A 150 8.58 -0.41 17.84
C SER A 150 10.03 0.05 17.90
N TYR A 151 10.67 -0.15 19.05
CA TYR A 151 12.13 -0.13 19.21
C TYR A 151 12.85 1.23 18.99
N GLY A 152 12.09 2.30 18.70
CA GLY A 152 12.46 3.68 18.93
C GLY A 152 13.78 4.13 18.30
N ILE A 153 14.57 4.87 19.08
CA ILE A 153 15.92 5.32 18.69
C ILE A 153 16.87 4.12 18.56
N ARG A 154 16.74 3.13 19.45
CA ARG A 154 17.70 2.02 19.61
C ARG A 154 17.88 1.18 18.35
N TYR A 155 16.82 1.00 17.56
CA TYR A 155 16.86 0.18 16.35
C TYR A 155 16.36 0.93 15.11
N ASN A 156 16.59 2.24 15.04
CA ASN A 156 16.37 3.00 13.81
C ASN A 156 17.44 2.66 12.74
N SER A 157 17.36 3.29 11.57
CA SER A 157 18.33 3.05 10.50
C SER A 157 19.76 3.43 10.93
N TYR A 158 19.92 4.52 11.68
CA TYR A 158 21.23 4.97 12.18
C TYR A 158 21.96 3.90 12.98
N ASN A 159 21.25 3.18 13.85
CA ASN A 159 21.84 2.18 14.73
C ASN A 159 21.87 0.76 14.17
N THR A 160 21.20 0.50 13.04
CA THR A 160 21.07 -0.87 12.49
C THR A 160 21.75 -1.04 11.14
N ILE A 161 22.20 0.03 10.49
CA ILE A 161 22.89 -0.10 9.21
C ILE A 161 24.34 -0.49 9.44
N ARG A 162 24.71 -1.63 8.84
CA ARG A 162 26.07 -2.15 8.83
C ARG A 162 26.89 -1.56 7.69
N SER A 163 26.30 -1.46 6.49
CA SER A 163 26.96 -0.92 5.31
C SER A 163 25.96 -0.41 4.26
N MET A 164 26.43 0.41 3.34
CA MET A 164 25.72 1.00 2.21
C MET A 164 26.57 1.05 0.93
N ARG A 165 25.88 1.12 -0.21
CA ARG A 165 26.42 1.59 -1.49
C ARG A 165 25.84 2.95 -1.83
N ILE A 166 26.70 3.93 -2.05
CA ILE A 166 26.36 5.36 -2.15
C ILE A 166 26.92 5.93 -3.45
N ILE A 167 26.09 6.63 -4.21
CA ILE A 167 26.48 7.35 -5.43
C ILE A 167 26.37 8.86 -5.19
N PHE A 168 27.45 9.59 -5.42
CA PHE A 168 27.54 11.03 -5.14
C PHE A 168 27.23 11.91 -6.35
N ALA A 169 27.12 13.22 -6.13
CA ALA A 169 26.77 14.22 -7.14
C ALA A 169 27.70 14.23 -8.38
N ASP A 170 28.95 13.76 -8.22
CA ASP A 170 29.93 13.67 -9.31
C ASP A 170 29.91 12.34 -10.07
N GLY A 171 29.10 11.38 -9.62
CA GLY A 171 29.00 10.04 -10.19
C GLY A 171 29.89 8.99 -9.51
N SER A 172 30.71 9.38 -8.54
CA SER A 172 31.53 8.42 -7.77
C SER A 172 30.66 7.47 -6.95
N LEU A 173 31.12 6.23 -6.82
CA LEU A 173 30.46 5.16 -6.08
C LEU A 173 31.33 4.72 -4.90
N LEU A 174 30.77 4.72 -3.71
CA LEU A 174 31.37 4.22 -2.48
C LEU A 174 30.59 3.00 -1.99
N ASP A 175 31.26 1.84 -1.94
CA ASP A 175 30.79 0.67 -1.19
C ASP A 175 31.52 0.61 0.15
N THR A 176 30.81 0.97 1.21
CA THR A 176 31.35 1.03 2.57
C THR A 176 31.69 -0.34 3.16
N ALA A 177 31.19 -1.44 2.57
CA ALA A 177 31.58 -2.79 2.98
C ALA A 177 32.91 -3.24 2.34
N ASP A 178 33.31 -2.62 1.24
CA ASP A 178 34.50 -2.97 0.48
C ASP A 178 35.69 -2.05 0.82
N LYS A 179 36.72 -2.63 1.42
CA LYS A 179 37.95 -1.93 1.81
C LYS A 179 38.72 -1.36 0.60
N GLU A 180 38.60 -1.95 -0.58
CA GLU A 180 39.21 -1.41 -1.80
C GLU A 180 38.45 -0.18 -2.28
N SER A 181 37.12 -0.27 -2.37
CA SER A 181 36.26 0.88 -2.65
C SER A 181 36.51 2.05 -1.68
N CYS A 182 36.57 1.80 -0.36
CA CYS A 182 36.86 2.84 0.62
C CYS A 182 38.23 3.51 0.40
N ARG A 183 39.29 2.72 0.14
CA ARG A 183 40.64 3.25 -0.10
C ARG A 183 40.70 4.09 -1.38
N ALA A 184 40.08 3.61 -2.46
CA ALA A 184 40.01 4.33 -3.72
C ALA A 184 39.24 5.65 -3.55
N PHE A 185 38.08 5.61 -2.89
CA PHE A 185 37.26 6.80 -2.65
C PHE A 185 38.01 7.89 -1.86
N ILE A 186 38.75 7.51 -0.81
CA ILE A 186 39.57 8.44 -0.02
C ILE A 186 40.65 9.10 -0.89
N ALA A 187 41.33 8.31 -1.74
CA ALA A 187 42.37 8.81 -2.62
C ALA A 187 41.83 9.76 -3.69
N ASP A 188 40.63 9.50 -4.21
CA ASP A 188 40.01 10.27 -5.28
C ASP A 188 39.30 11.54 -4.77
N HIS A 189 38.89 11.59 -3.49
CA HIS A 189 38.14 12.70 -2.89
C HIS A 189 38.84 13.33 -1.67
N PRO A 190 40.13 13.71 -1.76
CA PRO A 190 40.90 14.17 -0.60
C PRO A 190 40.31 15.44 0.04
N GLN A 191 39.65 16.29 -0.73
CA GLN A 191 39.02 17.52 -0.23
C GLN A 191 37.78 17.23 0.63
N LEU A 192 36.92 16.31 0.19
CA LEU A 192 35.74 15.90 0.97
C LEU A 192 36.19 15.25 2.28
N ILE A 193 37.16 14.32 2.20
CA ILE A 193 37.68 13.64 3.39
C ILE A 193 38.28 14.63 4.39
N ALA A 194 39.13 15.56 3.92
CA ALA A 194 39.73 16.58 4.79
C ALA A 194 38.67 17.47 5.46
N GLU A 195 37.60 17.84 4.74
CA GLU A 195 36.50 18.63 5.31
C GLU A 195 35.72 17.83 6.37
N ILE A 196 35.45 16.54 6.15
CA ILE A 196 34.80 15.66 7.13
C ILE A 196 35.65 15.51 8.39
N GLU A 197 36.95 15.27 8.25
CA GLU A 197 37.88 15.20 9.39
C GLU A 197 37.95 16.52 10.16
N GLN A 198 37.90 17.65 9.45
CA GLN A 198 37.90 18.97 10.07
C GLN A 198 36.59 19.23 10.84
N LEU A 199 35.43 18.89 10.26
CA LEU A 199 34.14 18.99 10.93
C LEU A 199 34.09 18.10 12.19
N HIS A 200 34.62 16.88 12.12
CA HIS A 200 34.77 16.00 13.27
C HIS A 200 35.62 16.66 14.37
N LYS A 201 36.83 17.13 14.04
CA LYS A 201 37.73 17.79 15.00
C LYS A 201 37.10 19.02 15.65
N GLU A 202 36.45 19.87 14.87
CA GLU A 202 35.78 21.07 15.40
C GLU A 202 34.63 20.71 16.33
N THR A 203 33.85 19.68 15.98
CA THR A 203 32.71 19.22 16.78
C THR A 203 33.18 18.62 18.11
N VAL A 204 34.19 17.75 18.09
CA VAL A 204 34.70 17.08 19.29
C VAL A 204 35.43 18.06 20.24
N ASN A 205 36.16 19.02 19.69
CA ASN A 205 36.93 20.00 20.46
C ASN A 205 36.10 21.20 20.96
N ASN A 206 34.87 21.36 20.49
CA ASN A 206 33.96 22.40 20.97
C ASN A 206 32.90 21.80 21.91
N GLU A 207 33.09 21.98 23.22
CA GLU A 207 32.23 21.42 24.26
C GLU A 207 30.76 21.80 24.10
N ALA A 208 30.46 23.08 23.82
CA ALA A 208 29.08 23.55 23.67
C ALA A 208 28.36 22.92 22.47
N ILE A 209 29.06 22.75 21.34
CA ILE A 209 28.53 22.06 20.16
C ILE A 209 28.30 20.58 20.47
N ARG A 210 29.30 19.92 21.07
CA ARG A 210 29.25 18.50 21.43
C ARG A 210 28.07 18.21 22.35
N GLU A 211 27.93 18.97 23.43
CA GLU A 211 26.83 18.82 24.40
C GLU A 211 25.46 19.04 23.77
N LYS A 212 25.31 20.07 22.91
CA LYS A 212 24.04 20.32 22.20
C LYS A 212 23.66 19.15 21.30
N ILE A 213 24.61 18.60 20.53
CA ILE A 213 24.39 17.44 19.66
C ILE A 213 24.03 16.21 20.49
N THR A 214 24.85 15.85 21.49
CA THR A 214 24.59 14.70 22.35
C THR A 214 23.23 14.81 23.03
N SER A 215 22.86 15.99 23.53
CA SER A 215 21.57 16.22 24.20
C SER A 215 20.38 16.06 23.24
N LYS A 216 20.46 16.60 22.01
CA LYS A 216 19.37 16.54 21.03
C LYS A 216 19.14 15.15 20.46
N PHE A 217 20.19 14.35 20.27
CA PHE A 217 20.06 12.96 19.77
C PHE A 217 19.73 11.92 20.86
N GLN A 218 19.53 12.34 22.12
CA GLN A 218 18.80 11.54 23.11
C GLN A 218 17.30 11.48 22.82
N LEU A 219 16.79 12.41 21.98
CA LEU A 219 15.45 12.40 21.44
C LEU A 219 15.45 11.80 20.03
N LYS A 220 14.29 11.35 19.58
CA LYS A 220 14.05 11.15 18.15
C LYS A 220 14.20 12.51 17.45
N ASN A 221 15.18 12.61 16.57
CA ASN A 221 15.51 13.85 15.89
C ASN A 221 15.93 13.61 14.44
N THR A 222 15.14 14.16 13.53
CA THR A 222 15.39 14.20 12.08
C THR A 222 15.31 15.64 11.55
N CYS A 223 15.46 16.63 12.43
CA CYS A 223 15.54 18.04 12.10
C CYS A 223 16.99 18.40 11.74
N GLY A 224 17.29 18.67 10.47
CA GLY A 224 18.67 18.81 9.98
C GLY A 224 19.38 17.47 9.73
N TYR A 225 20.69 17.53 9.49
CA TYR A 225 21.51 16.33 9.27
C TYR A 225 21.77 15.55 10.56
N GLY A 226 22.03 14.25 10.43
CA GLY A 226 22.50 13.37 11.51
C GLY A 226 23.92 13.71 11.99
N VAL A 227 24.11 14.91 12.56
CA VAL A 227 25.42 15.44 12.98
C VAL A 227 26.00 14.75 14.20
N ASN A 228 25.25 13.89 14.89
CA ASN A 228 25.82 12.96 15.88
C ASN A 228 26.86 12.03 15.27
N SER A 229 26.80 11.76 13.96
CA SER A 229 27.86 11.02 13.24
C SER A 229 29.24 11.65 13.40
N LEU A 230 29.35 12.97 13.57
CA LEU A 230 30.62 13.67 13.80
C LEU A 230 31.21 13.41 15.20
N ILE A 231 30.43 12.86 16.12
CA ILE A 231 30.84 12.55 17.50
C ILE A 231 30.99 11.04 17.67
N ASP A 232 30.03 10.27 17.16
CA ASP A 232 29.95 8.82 17.35
C ASP A 232 31.06 8.06 16.60
N PHE A 233 31.63 8.67 15.55
CA PHE A 233 32.65 8.07 14.70
C PHE A 233 33.85 9.00 14.48
N SER A 234 35.02 8.40 14.29
CA SER A 234 36.26 9.10 13.93
C SER A 234 36.76 8.77 12.52
N ASP A 235 36.35 7.63 11.95
CA ASP A 235 36.67 7.26 10.57
C ASP A 235 35.79 8.06 9.59
N PRO A 236 36.36 8.84 8.66
CA PRO A 236 35.59 9.64 7.72
C PRO A 236 34.60 8.83 6.88
N ILE A 237 34.90 7.56 6.55
CA ILE A 237 33.96 6.71 5.81
C ILE A 237 32.73 6.36 6.66
N GLN A 238 32.93 6.03 7.93
CA GLN A 238 31.81 5.80 8.86
C GLN A 238 30.99 7.07 9.08
N ILE A 239 31.63 8.23 9.20
CA ILE A 239 30.91 9.51 9.29
C ILE A 239 30.06 9.74 8.04
N ILE A 240 30.63 9.57 6.84
CA ILE A 240 29.91 9.71 5.56
C ILE A 240 28.72 8.75 5.51
N GLN A 241 28.91 7.47 5.84
CA GLN A 241 27.83 6.47 5.87
C GLN A 241 26.65 6.92 6.72
N HIS A 242 26.92 7.44 7.92
CA HIS A 242 25.88 7.82 8.86
C HIS A 242 25.26 9.19 8.56
N LEU A 243 26.01 10.10 7.92
CA LEU A 243 25.44 11.35 7.38
C LEU A 243 24.40 11.09 6.27
N MET A 244 24.50 9.98 5.53
CA MET A 244 23.48 9.60 4.54
C MET A 244 22.11 9.32 5.15
N ILE A 245 22.08 8.90 6.42
CA ILE A 245 20.86 8.54 7.15
C ILE A 245 20.17 9.82 7.61
N GLY A 246 18.94 10.04 7.19
CA GLY A 246 18.25 11.33 7.41
C GLY A 246 18.71 12.46 6.48
N SER A 247 19.54 12.19 5.46
CA SER A 247 20.01 13.22 4.51
C SER A 247 18.96 13.70 3.51
N GLU A 248 17.80 13.02 3.42
CA GLU A 248 16.72 13.33 2.48
C GLU A 248 17.17 13.44 1.01
N GLY A 249 18.23 12.71 0.66
CA GLY A 249 18.81 12.67 -0.69
C GLY A 249 19.62 13.92 -1.07
N THR A 250 19.94 14.80 -0.12
CA THR A 250 20.71 16.03 -0.40
C THR A 250 22.23 15.80 -0.48
N LEU A 251 22.74 14.64 -0.03
CA LEU A 251 24.17 14.31 0.01
C LEU A 251 24.57 13.23 -1.02
N GLY A 252 23.62 12.43 -1.49
CA GLY A 252 23.89 11.33 -2.44
C GLY A 252 22.72 10.35 -2.54
N PHE A 253 22.84 9.40 -3.46
CA PHE A 253 21.87 8.34 -3.70
C PHE A 253 22.32 7.03 -3.07
N VAL A 254 21.51 6.43 -2.19
CA VAL A 254 21.77 5.10 -1.62
C VAL A 254 21.09 4.04 -2.49
N SER A 255 21.88 3.19 -3.15
CA SER A 255 21.37 2.14 -4.05
C SER A 255 20.93 0.88 -3.28
N GLN A 256 21.67 0.53 -2.22
CA GLN A 256 21.36 -0.57 -1.31
C GLN A 256 21.99 -0.35 0.07
N ALA A 257 21.45 -1.05 1.08
CA ALA A 257 22.01 -1.08 2.42
C ALA A 257 21.88 -2.47 3.05
N THR A 258 22.84 -2.79 3.91
CA THR A 258 22.85 -3.99 4.76
C THR A 258 22.46 -3.60 6.18
N PHE A 259 21.42 -4.24 6.70
CA PHE A 259 20.91 -4.05 8.04
C PHE A 259 21.32 -5.20 8.96
N GLU A 260 21.66 -4.87 10.20
CA GLU A 260 21.53 -5.77 11.35
C GLU A 260 20.05 -5.84 11.73
N THR A 261 19.48 -7.03 11.69
CA THR A 261 18.04 -7.21 11.88
C THR A 261 17.70 -7.47 13.35
N VAL A 262 16.49 -7.09 13.73
CA VAL A 262 15.98 -7.23 15.10
C VAL A 262 15.25 -8.55 15.23
N HIS A 263 15.40 -9.19 16.39
CA HIS A 263 14.62 -10.37 16.77
C HIS A 263 13.12 -10.04 16.85
N ASP A 264 12.27 -10.92 16.30
CA ASP A 264 10.81 -10.81 16.40
C ASP A 264 10.26 -11.98 17.20
N ALA A 265 10.11 -11.75 18.51
CA ALA A 265 9.62 -12.74 19.44
C ALA A 265 8.16 -13.16 19.11
N PRO A 266 7.86 -14.47 19.15
CA PRO A 266 6.58 -15.01 18.68
C PRO A 266 5.41 -14.82 19.66
N LEU A 267 5.68 -14.77 20.97
CA LEU A 267 4.66 -14.57 21.97
C LEU A 267 4.55 -13.08 22.29
N LYS A 268 3.32 -12.57 22.34
CA LYS A 268 3.04 -11.15 22.56
C LYS A 268 1.91 -11.00 23.56
N ALA A 269 2.03 -10.00 24.41
CA ALA A 269 0.99 -9.57 25.33
C ALA A 269 0.81 -8.06 25.21
N THR A 270 -0.42 -7.61 25.38
CA THR A 270 -0.72 -6.17 25.34
C THR A 270 -1.71 -5.77 26.43
N ALA A 271 -1.66 -4.51 26.85
CA ALA A 271 -2.60 -3.90 27.78
C ALA A 271 -3.07 -2.54 27.24
N MET A 272 -4.38 -2.30 27.27
CA MET A 272 -4.98 -0.98 27.03
C MET A 272 -5.32 -0.35 28.38
N ILE A 273 -4.70 0.79 28.70
CA ILE A 273 -4.85 1.47 29.98
C ILE A 273 -5.47 2.84 29.74
N TYR A 274 -6.46 3.23 30.56
CA TYR A 274 -7.14 4.52 30.47
C TYR A 274 -6.81 5.41 31.67
N PHE A 275 -6.62 6.70 31.41
CA PHE A 275 -6.21 7.72 32.36
C PHE A 275 -7.18 8.90 32.33
N SER A 276 -7.21 9.69 33.41
CA SER A 276 -8.09 10.85 33.53
C SER A 276 -7.70 12.01 32.60
N ASN A 277 -6.40 12.15 32.30
CA ASN A 277 -5.86 13.21 31.45
C ASN A 277 -4.55 12.79 30.75
N LEU A 278 -4.12 13.57 29.75
CA LEU A 278 -2.88 13.35 28.99
C LEU A 278 -1.61 13.41 29.86
N HIS A 279 -1.60 14.28 30.87
CA HIS A 279 -0.45 14.46 31.75
C HIS A 279 -0.19 13.18 32.56
N ASP A 280 -1.23 12.54 33.10
CA ASP A 280 -1.10 11.31 33.89
C ASP A 280 -0.50 10.15 33.07
N VAL A 281 -0.82 10.07 31.77
CA VAL A 281 -0.20 9.07 30.88
C VAL A 281 1.31 9.26 30.81
N SER A 282 1.78 10.52 30.78
CA SER A 282 3.20 10.84 30.66
C SER A 282 4.02 10.34 31.86
N ASN A 283 3.40 10.23 33.05
CA ASN A 283 4.07 9.71 34.26
C ASN A 283 4.49 8.23 34.13
N THR A 284 3.91 7.49 33.17
CA THR A 284 4.26 6.08 32.93
C THR A 284 5.59 5.89 32.20
N ILE A 285 6.10 6.93 31.51
CA ILE A 285 7.27 6.79 30.62
C ILE A 285 8.54 6.36 31.37
N ILE A 286 8.82 6.96 32.54
CA ILE A 286 10.05 6.69 33.31
C ILE A 286 10.02 5.26 33.87
N PRO A 287 8.95 4.81 34.55
CA PRO A 287 8.82 3.40 34.94
C PRO A 287 8.95 2.43 33.76
N LEU A 288 8.27 2.70 32.64
CA LEU A 288 8.26 1.78 31.49
C LEU A 288 9.61 1.63 30.81
N ARG A 289 10.44 2.68 30.78
CA ARG A 289 11.80 2.61 30.23
C ARG A 289 12.70 1.64 30.99
N SER A 290 12.37 1.29 32.23
CA SER A 290 13.09 0.29 33.03
C SER A 290 12.65 -1.15 32.76
N CYS A 291 11.54 -1.34 32.04
CA CYS A 291 10.93 -2.65 31.76
C CYS A 291 11.26 -3.14 30.33
N GLN A 292 11.01 -4.43 30.07
CA GLN A 292 11.03 -4.97 28.70
C GLN A 292 9.73 -4.66 27.98
N VAL A 293 9.68 -3.49 27.33
CA VAL A 293 8.51 -3.02 26.56
C VAL A 293 8.87 -2.97 25.07
N SER A 294 8.02 -3.56 24.23
CA SER A 294 8.18 -3.55 22.76
C SER A 294 7.56 -2.29 22.12
N ALA A 295 6.47 -1.77 22.69
CA ALA A 295 5.85 -0.51 22.29
C ALA A 295 5.04 0.09 23.45
N ALA A 296 4.92 1.42 23.50
CA ALA A 296 3.97 2.12 24.36
C ALA A 296 3.38 3.30 23.60
N GLU A 297 2.09 3.22 23.28
CA GLU A 297 1.42 4.12 22.34
C GLU A 297 0.37 4.99 23.04
N LEU A 298 0.65 6.30 23.10
CA LEU A 298 -0.23 7.33 23.66
C LEU A 298 -1.38 7.65 22.70
N MET A 299 -2.57 7.89 23.24
CA MET A 299 -3.76 8.32 22.50
C MET A 299 -4.57 9.32 23.34
N ASP A 300 -4.89 10.50 22.77
CA ASP A 300 -5.73 11.50 23.45
C ASP A 300 -7.23 11.20 23.34
N ARG A 301 -8.07 12.00 24.03
CA ARG A 301 -9.53 11.81 23.99
C ARG A 301 -10.07 11.90 22.57
N ASN A 302 -9.59 12.87 21.78
CA ASN A 302 -10.03 13.07 20.41
C ASN A 302 -9.70 11.86 19.53
N ALA A 303 -8.55 11.22 19.73
CA ALA A 303 -8.18 9.98 19.07
C ALA A 303 -9.18 8.87 19.38
N LEU A 304 -9.49 8.66 20.67
CA LEU A 304 -10.43 7.63 21.12
C LEU A 304 -11.84 7.89 20.58
N ARG A 305 -12.28 9.15 20.56
CA ARG A 305 -13.56 9.55 19.94
C ARG A 305 -13.64 9.23 18.46
N ALA A 306 -12.54 9.38 17.74
CA ALA A 306 -12.53 9.15 16.30
C ALA A 306 -12.84 7.68 15.94
N VAL A 307 -12.64 6.74 16.87
CA VAL A 307 -12.87 5.32 16.66
C VAL A 307 -14.03 4.73 17.48
N GLU A 308 -14.54 5.40 18.51
CA GLU A 308 -15.54 4.83 19.45
C GLU A 308 -16.86 4.36 18.82
N ASP A 309 -17.20 4.84 17.62
CA ASP A 309 -18.40 4.43 16.86
C ASP A 309 -18.14 3.38 15.77
N GLN A 310 -16.90 2.91 15.64
CA GLN A 310 -16.55 1.87 14.66
C GLN A 310 -17.01 0.48 15.13
N GLU A 311 -17.43 -0.34 14.16
CA GLU A 311 -17.85 -1.71 14.43
C GLU A 311 -16.72 -2.52 15.08
N GLY A 312 -17.06 -3.22 16.17
CA GLY A 312 -16.12 -4.06 16.92
C GLY A 312 -15.28 -3.33 17.98
N MET A 313 -15.36 -2.01 18.10
CA MET A 313 -14.61 -1.25 19.13
C MET A 313 -15.17 -1.47 20.54
N PRO A 314 -14.34 -1.40 21.61
CA PRO A 314 -14.79 -1.58 22.99
C PRO A 314 -15.86 -0.56 23.42
N GLU A 315 -16.96 -1.01 24.01
CA GLU A 315 -18.05 -0.12 24.47
C GLU A 315 -17.59 0.91 25.52
N GLU A 316 -16.58 0.54 26.31
CA GLU A 316 -15.97 1.36 27.35
C GLU A 316 -15.48 2.72 26.83
N LEU A 317 -15.06 2.79 25.56
CA LEU A 317 -14.59 4.03 24.93
C LEU A 317 -15.62 5.16 25.01
N ARG A 318 -16.92 4.82 24.93
CA ARG A 318 -18.03 5.78 24.99
C ARG A 318 -18.26 6.35 26.39
N SER A 319 -17.80 5.64 27.42
CA SER A 319 -17.97 6.03 28.82
C SER A 319 -16.80 6.86 29.37
N LEU A 320 -15.74 7.04 28.58
CA LEU A 320 -14.54 7.77 29.01
C LEU A 320 -14.80 9.27 29.18
N PRO A 321 -14.25 9.91 30.23
CA PRO A 321 -14.41 11.35 30.49
C PRO A 321 -13.79 12.24 29.40
N GLU A 322 -14.16 13.52 29.37
CA GLU A 322 -13.67 14.51 28.38
C GLU A 322 -12.14 14.65 28.36
N GLY A 323 -11.49 14.52 29.52
CA GLY A 323 -10.04 14.60 29.62
C GLY A 323 -9.32 13.31 29.23
N ALA A 324 -10.04 12.18 29.08
CA ALA A 324 -9.42 10.86 29.12
C ALA A 324 -8.34 10.66 28.06
N ALA A 325 -7.30 9.94 28.43
CA ALA A 325 -6.26 9.49 27.52
C ALA A 325 -6.04 7.99 27.69
N ALA A 326 -5.42 7.36 26.70
CA ALA A 326 -5.11 5.94 26.75
C ALA A 326 -3.64 5.67 26.42
N LEU A 327 -3.14 4.55 26.96
CA LEU A 327 -1.85 3.98 26.64
C LEU A 327 -2.03 2.51 26.24
N LEU A 328 -1.57 2.17 25.04
CA LEU A 328 -1.44 0.78 24.61
C LEU A 328 -0.01 0.32 24.83
N ILE A 329 0.20 -0.63 25.74
CA ILE A 329 1.51 -1.22 26.03
C ILE A 329 1.61 -2.58 25.36
N ASP A 330 2.74 -2.88 24.74
CA ASP A 330 3.03 -4.16 24.10
C ASP A 330 4.35 -4.73 24.64
N THR A 331 4.39 -6.02 24.93
CA THR A 331 5.61 -6.75 25.28
C THR A 331 5.65 -8.10 24.57
N SER A 332 6.84 -8.66 24.42
CA SER A 332 7.05 -9.90 23.66
C SER A 332 8.22 -10.72 24.18
N ALA A 333 8.09 -12.04 24.08
CA ALA A 333 9.09 -13.00 24.54
C ALA A 333 9.07 -14.30 23.71
N ASP A 334 10.14 -15.10 23.84
CA ASP A 334 10.26 -16.40 23.16
C ASP A 334 9.55 -17.54 23.90
N ASP A 335 9.30 -17.37 25.20
CA ASP A 335 8.62 -18.34 26.06
C ASP A 335 7.61 -17.68 27.01
N GLU A 336 6.65 -18.49 27.45
CA GLU A 336 5.50 -18.03 28.25
C GLU A 336 5.91 -17.56 29.65
N GLY A 337 6.89 -18.20 30.28
CA GLY A 337 7.36 -17.83 31.62
C GLY A 337 7.99 -16.44 31.63
N THR A 338 8.85 -16.15 30.65
CA THR A 338 9.43 -14.82 30.47
C THR A 338 8.35 -13.78 30.17
N LEU A 339 7.37 -14.09 29.29
CA LEU A 339 6.29 -13.15 28.98
C LEU A 339 5.46 -12.78 30.21
N LEU A 340 5.09 -13.79 31.03
CA LEU A 340 4.33 -13.58 32.26
C LEU A 340 5.12 -12.78 33.30
N ALA A 341 6.42 -13.03 33.42
CA ALA A 341 7.29 -12.25 34.31
C ALA A 341 7.37 -10.77 33.87
N GLN A 342 7.50 -10.51 32.56
CA GLN A 342 7.50 -9.16 32.00
C GLN A 342 6.17 -8.44 32.25
N MET A 343 5.04 -9.13 32.07
CA MET A 343 3.71 -8.58 32.37
C MET A 343 3.60 -8.17 33.84
N ALA A 344 3.98 -9.06 34.76
CA ALA A 344 3.93 -8.80 36.19
C ALA A 344 4.85 -7.64 36.62
N GLU A 345 6.06 -7.56 36.07
CA GLU A 345 7.00 -6.46 36.32
C GLU A 345 6.42 -5.12 35.88
N ILE A 346 5.82 -5.05 34.68
CA ILE A 346 5.20 -3.82 34.17
C ILE A 346 4.02 -3.41 35.07
N GLU A 347 3.16 -4.36 35.44
CA GLU A 347 2.01 -4.11 36.34
C GLU A 347 2.48 -3.59 37.71
N GLU A 348 3.52 -4.18 38.30
CA GLU A 348 4.10 -3.74 39.57
C GLU A 348 4.66 -2.31 39.47
N LYS A 349 5.41 -2.01 38.39
CA LYS A 349 6.03 -0.70 38.18
C LYS A 349 5.00 0.40 37.96
N LEU A 350 3.83 0.09 37.43
CA LEU A 350 2.76 1.05 37.18
C LEU A 350 1.71 1.11 38.30
N ALA A 351 1.77 0.24 39.31
CA ALA A 351 0.74 0.11 40.34
C ALA A 351 0.49 1.40 41.17
N HIS A 352 1.44 2.33 41.19
CA HIS A 352 1.35 3.60 41.91
C HIS A 352 0.70 4.72 41.08
N ILE A 353 0.36 4.46 39.81
CA ILE A 353 -0.22 5.45 38.89
C ILE A 353 -1.74 5.28 38.87
N ASP A 354 -2.46 6.38 39.06
CA ASP A 354 -3.92 6.39 39.02
C ASP A 354 -4.43 6.15 37.60
N THR A 355 -5.22 5.09 37.44
CA THR A 355 -5.87 4.70 36.17
C THR A 355 -7.38 4.61 36.34
N LEU A 356 -8.13 4.82 35.25
CA LEU A 356 -9.59 4.70 35.24
C LEU A 356 -10.05 3.24 35.30
N THR A 357 -9.21 2.32 34.83
CA THR A 357 -9.44 0.88 34.87
C THR A 357 -8.18 0.15 35.35
N PRO A 358 -8.30 -1.03 35.99
CA PRO A 358 -7.14 -1.80 36.39
C PRO A 358 -6.26 -2.18 35.19
N ILE A 359 -4.95 -2.10 35.36
CA ILE A 359 -3.98 -2.54 34.35
C ILE A 359 -4.07 -4.06 34.21
N ARG A 360 -4.37 -4.53 32.99
CA ARG A 360 -4.46 -5.97 32.69
C ARG A 360 -3.89 -6.27 31.32
N PHE A 361 -2.88 -7.13 31.29
CA PHE A 361 -2.37 -7.69 30.04
C PHE A 361 -3.26 -8.83 29.53
N THR A 362 -3.33 -8.96 28.20
CA THR A 362 -3.97 -10.08 27.50
C THR A 362 -3.01 -10.72 26.50
N THR A 363 -3.06 -12.04 26.42
CA THR A 363 -2.44 -12.86 25.36
C THR A 363 -3.50 -13.39 24.38
N ASP A 364 -4.77 -13.07 24.59
CA ASP A 364 -5.84 -13.41 23.65
C ASP A 364 -5.63 -12.67 22.32
N LYS A 365 -5.48 -13.44 21.25
CA LYS A 365 -5.15 -12.90 19.92
C LYS A 365 -6.24 -11.98 19.39
N HIS A 366 -7.51 -12.25 19.70
CA HIS A 366 -8.61 -11.42 19.22
C HIS A 366 -8.58 -10.04 19.89
N LEU A 367 -8.50 -10.01 21.23
CA LEU A 367 -8.41 -8.77 21.99
C LEU A 367 -7.11 -8.00 21.71
N TYR A 368 -5.99 -8.70 21.56
CA TYR A 368 -4.72 -8.12 21.12
C TYR A 368 -4.87 -7.35 19.80
N ASN A 369 -5.43 -8.01 18.79
CA ASN A 369 -5.64 -7.40 17.48
C ASN A 369 -6.65 -6.25 17.56
N LEU A 370 -7.68 -6.37 18.41
CA LEU A 370 -8.66 -5.30 18.61
C LEU A 370 -7.99 -4.03 19.13
N TYR A 371 -7.15 -4.12 20.16
CA TYR A 371 -6.45 -2.96 20.72
C TYR A 371 -5.46 -2.33 19.72
N TRP A 372 -4.74 -3.16 18.96
CA TRP A 372 -3.88 -2.64 17.88
C TRP A 372 -4.69 -2.00 16.75
N ASN A 373 -5.90 -2.49 16.47
CA ASN A 373 -6.80 -1.86 15.49
C ASN A 373 -7.29 -0.49 15.97
N VAL A 374 -7.62 -0.33 17.25
CA VAL A 374 -7.92 1.00 17.87
C VAL A 374 -6.77 1.95 17.56
N ARG A 375 -5.53 1.56 17.91
CA ARG A 375 -4.33 2.41 17.72
C ARG A 375 -4.02 2.70 16.25
N ASN A 376 -4.13 1.72 15.37
CA ASN A 376 -3.83 1.89 13.94
C ASN A 376 -4.91 2.71 13.20
N GLY A 377 -6.15 2.70 13.70
CA GLY A 377 -7.29 3.42 13.11
C GLY A 377 -7.38 4.91 13.44
N LEU A 378 -6.53 5.44 14.33
CA LEU A 378 -6.69 6.82 14.84
C LEU A 378 -6.49 7.87 13.74
N PHE A 379 -5.33 7.84 13.07
CA PHE A 379 -5.01 8.77 11.99
C PHE A 379 -6.04 8.68 10.85
N THR A 380 -6.43 7.46 10.50
CA THR A 380 -7.37 7.22 9.40
C THR A 380 -8.73 7.82 9.69
N SER A 381 -9.18 7.70 10.93
CA SER A 381 -10.48 8.22 11.37
C SER A 381 -10.47 9.74 11.44
N ALA A 382 -9.40 10.33 12.01
CA ALA A 382 -9.21 11.78 12.03
C ALA A 382 -9.18 12.39 10.62
N ALA A 383 -8.43 11.77 9.71
CA ALA A 383 -8.37 12.23 8.32
C ALA A 383 -9.71 12.06 7.59
N ALA A 384 -10.50 11.03 7.91
CA ALA A 384 -11.78 10.76 7.25
C ALA A 384 -12.92 11.71 7.67
N THR A 385 -12.80 12.35 8.84
CA THR A 385 -13.78 13.31 9.39
C THR A 385 -13.43 14.78 9.13
N ARG A 386 -12.27 15.05 8.52
CA ARG A 386 -11.83 16.43 8.22
C ARG A 386 -12.82 17.16 7.31
N PRO A 387 -12.91 18.51 7.40
CA PRO A 387 -13.74 19.29 6.51
C PRO A 387 -13.32 19.12 5.03
N PRO A 388 -14.26 19.16 4.07
CA PRO A 388 -13.92 19.18 2.65
C PRO A 388 -12.95 20.32 2.31
N ARG A 389 -12.17 20.16 1.23
CA ARG A 389 -11.19 21.16 0.72
C ARG A 389 -10.00 21.46 1.65
N THR A 390 -9.97 20.92 2.86
CA THR A 390 -8.83 21.09 3.76
C THR A 390 -7.69 20.12 3.45
N ALA A 391 -6.48 20.58 3.77
CA ALA A 391 -5.30 19.72 3.81
C ALA A 391 -5.32 18.80 5.02
N SER A 392 -4.54 17.72 4.95
CA SER A 392 -4.23 16.87 6.10
C SER A 392 -2.75 16.99 6.39
N ILE A 393 -2.41 17.67 7.48
CA ILE A 393 -1.03 17.86 7.94
C ILE A 393 -0.85 17.04 9.20
N ILE A 394 0.28 16.34 9.29
CA ILE A 394 0.69 15.59 10.47
C ILE A 394 1.99 16.21 10.94
N GLU A 395 1.96 16.81 12.12
CA GLU A 395 3.18 17.22 12.81
C GLU A 395 3.64 16.11 13.75
N ASP A 396 4.96 16.04 13.96
CA ASP A 396 5.64 15.02 14.75
C ASP A 396 6.78 15.67 15.54
N ILE A 397 6.60 15.75 16.85
CA ILE A 397 7.51 16.45 17.75
C ILE A 397 7.95 15.49 18.85
N ALA A 398 9.13 15.70 19.42
CA ALA A 398 9.58 14.90 20.56
C ALA A 398 10.03 15.74 21.74
N PHE A 399 9.71 15.26 22.94
CA PHE A 399 10.09 15.90 24.19
C PHE A 399 10.84 14.93 25.10
N ARG A 400 11.55 15.49 26.07
CA ARG A 400 12.17 14.68 27.11
C ARG A 400 11.12 14.10 28.04
N ALA A 401 11.44 12.95 28.64
CA ALA A 401 10.55 12.29 29.59
C ALA A 401 10.15 13.21 30.75
N GLU A 402 11.11 13.99 31.25
CA GLU A 402 10.92 14.82 32.44
C GLU A 402 9.99 16.02 32.20
N SER A 403 9.79 16.44 30.95
CA SER A 403 8.97 17.60 30.58
C SER A 403 7.77 17.24 29.71
N LEU A 404 7.53 15.96 29.44
CA LEU A 404 6.55 15.51 28.46
C LEU A 404 5.11 15.92 28.84
N GLY A 405 4.73 15.79 30.11
CA GLY A 405 3.39 16.16 30.58
C GLY A 405 3.07 17.66 30.38
N ASP A 406 3.98 18.52 30.82
CA ASP A 406 3.86 19.98 30.66
C ASP A 406 3.85 20.38 29.17
N ALA A 407 4.76 19.80 28.39
CA ALA A 407 4.85 20.07 26.95
C ALA A 407 3.58 19.68 26.19
N LEU A 408 2.98 18.52 26.51
CA LEU A 408 1.74 18.09 25.89
C LEU A 408 0.55 18.99 26.25
N THR A 409 0.51 19.47 27.49
CA THR A 409 -0.50 20.44 27.95
C THR A 409 -0.37 21.74 27.17
N ASP A 410 0.84 22.29 27.05
CA ASP A 410 1.08 23.52 26.28
C ASP A 410 0.75 23.37 24.79
N VAL A 411 1.11 22.24 24.17
CA VAL A 411 0.77 21.95 22.76
C VAL A 411 -0.74 21.89 22.59
N ARG A 412 -1.46 21.28 23.53
CA ARG A 412 -2.91 21.19 23.50
C ARG A 412 -3.56 22.57 23.61
N GLU A 413 -3.08 23.43 24.49
CA GLU A 413 -3.55 24.81 24.63
C GLU A 413 -3.29 25.63 23.36
N LEU A 414 -2.11 25.48 22.75
CA LEU A 414 -1.77 26.11 21.48
C LEU A 414 -2.75 25.70 20.38
N LEU A 415 -3.03 24.41 20.24
CA LEU A 415 -3.99 23.88 19.27
C LEU A 415 -5.39 24.47 19.49
N VAL A 416 -5.87 24.56 20.73
CA VAL A 416 -7.17 25.15 21.04
C VAL A 416 -7.20 26.64 20.67
N ARG A 417 -6.22 27.43 21.13
CA ARG A 417 -6.19 28.88 20.91
C ARG A 417 -6.04 29.26 19.43
N THR A 418 -5.32 28.46 18.65
CA THR A 418 -5.10 28.69 17.21
C THR A 418 -6.21 28.09 16.33
N GLY A 419 -7.27 27.54 16.91
CA GLY A 419 -8.43 27.05 16.17
C GLY A 419 -8.29 25.64 15.60
N TYR A 420 -7.36 24.84 16.13
CA TYR A 420 -7.14 23.42 15.82
C TYR A 420 -7.48 22.51 17.02
N GLY A 421 -8.38 22.91 17.92
CA GLY A 421 -8.75 22.13 19.12
C GLY A 421 -9.35 20.74 18.86
N ASN A 422 -9.79 20.45 17.62
CA ASN A 422 -10.23 19.11 17.22
C ASN A 422 -9.08 18.21 16.75
N ALA A 423 -7.83 18.66 16.82
CA ALA A 423 -6.67 17.86 16.53
C ALA A 423 -6.67 16.58 17.37
N VAL A 424 -6.38 15.47 16.70
CA VAL A 424 -6.19 14.16 17.31
C VAL A 424 -4.70 14.01 17.61
N MET A 425 -4.36 13.63 18.85
CA MET A 425 -2.98 13.44 19.29
C MET A 425 -2.70 11.97 19.63
N TRP A 426 -1.59 11.44 19.14
CA TRP A 426 -1.12 10.09 19.46
C TRP A 426 0.41 10.03 19.40
N GLY A 427 1.06 9.07 20.02
CA GLY A 427 2.52 9.08 20.05
C GLY A 427 3.19 7.81 20.51
N HIS A 428 4.50 7.75 20.29
CA HIS A 428 5.39 6.71 20.78
C HIS A 428 5.96 7.18 22.12
N LEU A 429 5.26 6.84 23.20
CA LEU A 429 5.50 7.40 24.52
C LEU A 429 6.94 7.16 24.98
N LEU A 430 7.50 5.96 24.75
CA LEU A 430 8.86 5.61 25.19
C LEU A 430 9.94 6.56 24.66
N ASP A 431 9.75 7.14 23.48
CA ASP A 431 10.70 8.07 22.86
C ASP A 431 10.31 9.54 23.08
N GLY A 432 9.22 9.79 23.81
CA GLY A 432 8.63 11.13 23.97
C GLY A 432 8.13 11.73 22.66
N ASN A 433 7.95 10.92 21.61
CA ASN A 433 7.49 11.36 20.29
C ASN A 433 5.95 11.41 20.25
N VAL A 434 5.40 12.55 19.83
CA VAL A 434 3.96 12.78 19.71
C VAL A 434 3.63 13.39 18.35
N HIS A 435 2.57 12.85 17.76
CA HIS A 435 1.98 13.27 16.51
C HIS A 435 0.64 13.96 16.76
N PHE A 436 0.31 14.93 15.92
CA PHE A 436 -1.03 15.49 15.87
C PHE A 436 -1.40 15.98 14.47
N THR A 437 -2.71 16.04 14.21
CA THR A 437 -3.24 16.47 12.91
C THR A 437 -3.79 17.88 12.93
N VAL A 438 -3.48 18.68 11.90
CA VAL A 438 -4.15 19.97 11.63
C VAL A 438 -4.71 19.99 10.21
N PHE A 439 -5.84 20.69 10.04
CA PHE A 439 -6.61 20.69 8.78
C PHE A 439 -6.88 22.10 8.23
N PRO A 440 -5.85 22.89 7.86
CA PRO A 440 -6.06 24.20 7.26
C PRO A 440 -6.69 24.11 5.87
N ASP A 441 -7.55 25.06 5.51
CA ASP A 441 -7.97 25.27 4.12
C ASP A 441 -6.91 26.09 3.37
N ILE A 442 -5.92 25.41 2.83
CA ILE A 442 -4.82 26.02 2.08
C ILE A 442 -5.24 26.67 0.75
N ASN A 443 -6.51 26.60 0.38
CA ASN A 443 -7.04 27.34 -0.76
C ASN A 443 -7.41 28.79 -0.39
N VAL A 444 -7.43 29.13 0.90
CA VAL A 444 -7.85 30.43 1.44
C VAL A 444 -6.61 31.13 2.04
N PRO A 445 -6.19 32.31 1.53
CA PRO A 445 -5.00 33.01 2.01
C PRO A 445 -5.00 33.28 3.52
N GLU A 446 -6.14 33.64 4.09
CA GLU A 446 -6.29 33.91 5.52
C GLU A 446 -6.04 32.67 6.39
N GLU A 447 -6.44 31.48 5.91
CA GLU A 447 -6.17 30.22 6.61
C GLU A 447 -4.71 29.78 6.47
N VAL A 448 -4.02 30.17 5.38
CA VAL A 448 -2.57 29.98 5.24
C VAL A 448 -1.81 30.84 6.24
N GLU A 449 -2.21 32.10 6.44
CA GLU A 449 -1.61 32.99 7.43
C GLU A 449 -1.82 32.47 8.86
N LYS A 450 -3.04 31.99 9.18
CA LYS A 450 -3.33 31.35 10.46
C LYS A 450 -2.44 30.12 10.71
N TYR A 451 -2.22 29.29 9.69
CA TYR A 451 -1.28 28.18 9.76
C TYR A 451 0.16 28.66 9.96
N ALA A 452 0.55 29.76 9.32
CA ALA A 452 1.88 30.35 9.48
C ALA A 452 2.16 30.75 10.94
N VAL A 453 1.21 31.46 11.57
CA VAL A 453 1.28 31.85 12.98
C VAL A 453 1.37 30.61 13.88
N PHE A 454 0.52 29.61 13.65
CA PHE A 454 0.55 28.36 14.40
C PHE A 454 1.93 27.69 14.35
N MET A 455 2.53 27.56 13.16
CA MET A 455 3.84 26.93 13.00
C MET A 455 4.95 27.70 13.71
N GLN A 456 4.92 29.03 13.66
CA GLN A 456 5.91 29.87 14.37
C GLN A 456 5.81 29.71 15.89
N GLU A 457 4.59 29.76 16.44
CA GLU A 457 4.35 29.55 17.88
C GLU A 457 4.70 28.12 18.31
N LEU A 458 4.37 27.11 17.50
CA LEU A 458 4.74 25.72 17.74
C LEU A 458 6.26 25.56 17.79
N CYS A 459 6.98 26.13 16.82
CA CYS A 459 8.43 26.02 16.79
C CYS A 459 9.09 26.71 17.99
N GLU A 460 8.55 27.85 18.44
CA GLU A 460 9.02 28.52 19.65
C GLU A 460 8.79 27.67 20.91
N LEU A 461 7.57 27.13 21.05
CA LEU A 461 7.18 26.27 22.17
C LEU A 461 8.07 25.03 22.23
N VAL A 462 8.26 24.34 21.12
CA VAL A 462 8.99 23.08 21.09
C VAL A 462 10.49 23.31 21.22
N ALA A 463 11.09 24.12 20.34
CA ALA A 463 12.54 24.25 20.26
C ALA A 463 13.14 25.11 21.39
N VAL A 464 12.42 26.14 21.85
CA VAL A 464 12.94 27.13 22.81
C VAL A 464 12.41 26.87 24.21
N LYS A 465 11.08 26.85 24.42
CA LYS A 465 10.49 26.67 25.77
C LYS A 465 10.80 25.28 26.35
N HIS A 466 10.58 24.23 25.57
CA HIS A 466 10.74 22.85 26.03
C HIS A 466 12.03 22.16 25.58
N ASN A 467 12.84 22.83 24.75
CA ASN A 467 14.07 22.29 24.16
C ASN A 467 13.87 20.90 23.51
N GLY A 468 12.67 20.64 22.96
CA GLY A 468 12.31 19.43 22.24
C GLY A 468 12.84 19.38 20.80
N SER A 469 12.45 18.34 20.08
CA SER A 469 12.75 18.13 18.66
C SER A 469 11.56 18.54 17.80
N LEU A 470 11.80 19.37 16.78
CA LEU A 470 10.74 19.82 15.86
C LEU A 470 10.29 18.73 14.89
N LYS A 471 11.15 17.74 14.65
CA LYS A 471 10.89 16.58 13.79
C LYS A 471 11.47 15.32 14.36
N ALA A 472 10.60 14.40 14.74
CA ALA A 472 10.99 13.14 15.32
C ALA A 472 11.33 12.06 14.27
N GLU A 473 10.52 11.93 13.22
CA GLU A 473 10.59 10.80 12.27
C GLU A 473 10.25 11.15 10.81
N HIS A 474 9.50 12.22 10.56
CA HIS A 474 8.98 12.54 9.22
C HIS A 474 9.97 13.31 8.33
N GLY A 475 11.17 13.56 8.82
CA GLY A 475 12.19 14.39 8.16
C GLY A 475 11.89 15.89 8.30
N THR A 476 12.90 16.69 8.00
CA THR A 476 12.83 18.15 7.96
C THR A 476 12.09 18.64 6.72
N GLY A 477 12.45 18.08 5.57
CA GLY A 477 11.97 18.51 4.27
C GLY A 477 12.11 20.01 4.02
N ARG A 478 11.12 20.54 3.30
CA ARG A 478 10.93 21.99 3.09
C ARG A 478 10.15 22.61 4.26
N ASN A 479 9.26 21.84 4.89
CA ASN A 479 8.40 22.32 5.98
C ASN A 479 9.20 22.90 7.14
N MET A 480 10.27 22.22 7.56
CA MET A 480 11.05 22.62 8.75
C MET A 480 12.42 23.24 8.45
N ALA A 481 12.81 23.31 7.17
CA ALA A 481 14.12 23.88 6.79
C ALA A 481 14.35 25.31 7.37
N PRO A 482 13.35 26.23 7.38
CA PRO A 482 13.51 27.55 8.00
C PRO A 482 13.79 27.53 9.51
N PHE A 483 13.42 26.45 10.20
CA PHE A 483 13.45 26.36 11.66
C PHE A 483 14.61 25.52 12.19
N VAL A 484 15.44 24.92 11.31
CA VAL A 484 16.61 24.13 11.72
C VAL A 484 17.56 24.95 12.59
N GLU A 485 17.85 26.20 12.20
CA GLU A 485 18.71 27.09 13.00
C GLU A 485 18.09 27.43 14.36
N LYS A 486 16.76 27.52 14.45
CA LYS A 486 16.07 27.78 15.73
C LYS A 486 16.25 26.62 16.71
N GLU A 487 16.23 25.37 16.24
CA GLU A 487 16.44 24.20 17.10
C GLU A 487 17.91 24.02 17.51
N TRP A 488 18.82 24.21 16.56
CA TRP A 488 20.23 23.83 16.68
C TRP A 488 21.16 24.98 17.08
N GLY A 489 20.76 26.23 16.81
CA GLY A 489 21.61 27.40 16.89
C GLY A 489 22.58 27.53 15.71
N GLY A 490 23.12 28.73 15.52
CA GLY A 490 23.97 29.06 14.36
C GLY A 490 25.28 28.26 14.27
N GLY A 491 25.81 27.78 15.40
CA GLY A 491 27.03 26.95 15.43
C GLY A 491 26.84 25.61 14.72
N VAL A 492 25.89 24.80 15.20
CA VAL A 492 25.60 23.48 14.62
C VAL A 492 24.98 23.62 13.22
N TYR A 493 24.10 24.60 13.00
CA TYR A 493 23.58 24.88 11.66
C TYR A 493 24.68 25.26 10.66
N GLY A 494 25.72 25.98 11.12
CA GLY A 494 26.93 26.25 10.35
C GLY A 494 27.65 24.98 9.88
N LEU A 495 27.79 23.98 10.76
CA LEU A 495 28.35 22.67 10.40
C LEU A 495 27.48 21.98 9.33
N MET A 496 26.16 21.99 9.48
CA MET A 496 25.24 21.41 8.51
C MET A 496 25.35 22.04 7.12
N LYS A 497 25.50 23.38 7.05
CA LYS A 497 25.73 24.09 5.77
C LYS A 497 27.06 23.69 5.12
N ARG A 498 28.12 23.51 5.92
CA ARG A 498 29.43 23.04 5.42
C ARG A 498 29.36 21.61 4.91
N ILE A 499 28.67 20.71 5.62
CA ILE A 499 28.38 19.35 5.16
C ILE A 499 27.72 19.41 3.78
N LYS A 500 26.59 20.12 3.62
CA LYS A 500 25.91 20.23 2.32
C LYS A 500 26.84 20.70 1.21
N LYS A 501 27.64 21.74 1.47
CA LYS A 501 28.59 22.30 0.51
C LYS A 501 29.71 21.33 0.13
N ALA A 502 30.16 20.49 1.07
CA ALA A 502 31.23 19.51 0.84
C ALA A 502 30.77 18.39 -0.12
N PHE A 503 29.56 17.86 0.08
CA PHE A 503 29.02 16.79 -0.74
C PHE A 503 28.46 17.28 -2.09
N ASP A 504 27.93 18.51 -2.12
CA ASP A 504 27.26 19.06 -3.30
C ASP A 504 27.58 20.56 -3.49
N PRO A 505 28.81 20.88 -3.93
CA PRO A 505 29.26 22.27 -4.09
C PRO A 505 28.49 23.06 -5.17
N ARG A 506 27.79 22.37 -6.08
CA ARG A 506 26.95 22.98 -7.11
C ARG A 506 25.48 23.08 -6.71
N ASN A 507 25.11 22.57 -5.54
CA ASN A 507 23.75 22.54 -5.03
C ASN A 507 22.73 21.89 -6.00
N ILE A 508 23.13 20.79 -6.66
CA ILE A 508 22.25 20.05 -7.58
C ILE A 508 21.37 19.00 -6.89
N LEU A 509 21.77 18.47 -5.73
CA LEU A 509 21.05 17.43 -5.01
C LEU A 509 19.97 18.02 -4.11
N ASN A 510 18.71 17.86 -4.55
CA ASN A 510 17.48 18.21 -3.83
C ASN A 510 17.50 19.60 -3.12
N PRO A 511 17.74 20.70 -3.87
CA PRO A 511 17.92 22.03 -3.28
C PRO A 511 16.68 22.52 -2.53
N GLY A 512 16.92 23.24 -1.43
CA GLY A 512 15.88 23.80 -0.56
C GLY A 512 15.27 22.82 0.44
N VAL A 513 15.77 21.59 0.51
CA VAL A 513 15.48 20.60 1.56
C VAL A 513 16.58 20.65 2.61
N LEU A 514 16.21 20.56 3.90
CA LEU A 514 17.07 20.66 5.08
C LEU A 514 17.75 22.02 5.25
N ILE A 515 18.47 22.47 4.22
CA ILE A 515 19.12 23.78 4.15
C ILE A 515 18.38 24.64 3.14
N ASN A 516 17.80 25.74 3.61
CA ASN A 516 17.07 26.68 2.77
C ASN A 516 17.19 28.09 3.34
N ASP A 517 17.51 29.04 2.46
CA ASP A 517 17.63 30.47 2.82
C ASP A 517 16.26 31.19 2.76
N ASP A 518 15.24 30.60 2.13
CA ASP A 518 13.88 31.14 2.13
C ASP A 518 13.14 30.77 3.42
N HIS A 519 13.09 31.72 4.36
CA HIS A 519 12.44 31.55 5.66
C HIS A 519 10.92 31.33 5.60
N GLU A 520 10.28 31.60 4.45
CA GLU A 520 8.83 31.43 4.26
C GLU A 520 8.49 30.19 3.41
N ILE A 521 9.48 29.35 3.05
CA ILE A 521 9.24 28.20 2.17
C ILE A 521 8.16 27.25 2.71
N PHE A 522 7.98 27.18 4.02
CA PHE A 522 6.98 26.33 4.69
C PHE A 522 5.53 26.68 4.35
N ILE A 523 5.26 27.90 3.86
CA ILE A 523 3.94 28.36 3.38
C ILE A 523 3.90 28.64 1.86
N LYS A 524 4.99 28.37 1.14
CA LYS A 524 5.07 28.50 -0.33
C LYS A 524 4.85 27.16 -1.00
N ASN A 525 4.44 27.18 -2.27
CA ASN A 525 4.25 25.97 -3.09
C ASN A 525 3.25 24.96 -2.50
N LEU A 526 2.24 25.42 -1.75
CA LEU A 526 1.20 24.58 -1.18
C LEU A 526 0.31 24.00 -2.29
N LYS A 527 -0.03 22.72 -2.20
CA LYS A 527 -0.85 22.02 -3.19
C LYS A 527 -2.32 22.46 -3.05
N ARG A 528 -2.94 23.02 -4.08
CA ARG A 528 -4.39 23.29 -4.01
C ARG A 528 -5.20 21.99 -3.88
N ILE A 529 -6.28 22.05 -3.10
CA ILE A 529 -7.20 20.93 -2.83
C ILE A 529 -8.61 21.35 -3.26
N PRO A 530 -8.94 21.22 -4.55
CA PRO A 530 -10.27 21.54 -5.04
C PRO A 530 -11.28 20.48 -4.59
N GLU A 531 -12.54 20.88 -4.49
CA GLU A 531 -13.65 19.94 -4.52
C GLU A 531 -13.72 19.33 -5.93
N ALA A 532 -13.75 18.01 -6.03
CA ALA A 532 -13.68 17.33 -7.32
C ALA A 532 -14.78 16.27 -7.47
N ASN A 533 -14.86 15.32 -6.55
CA ASN A 533 -15.91 14.31 -6.54
C ASN A 533 -16.01 13.68 -5.13
N PRO A 534 -17.22 13.56 -4.54
CA PRO A 534 -17.40 13.05 -3.19
C PRO A 534 -16.76 11.67 -2.91
N ILE A 535 -16.60 10.83 -3.94
CA ILE A 535 -15.93 9.52 -3.83
C ILE A 535 -14.45 9.67 -3.45
N ILE A 536 -13.80 10.77 -3.83
CA ILE A 536 -12.34 10.97 -3.68
C ILE A 536 -11.97 12.21 -2.87
N ASP A 537 -12.91 13.07 -2.50
CA ASP A 537 -12.59 14.32 -1.79
C ASP A 537 -11.96 14.07 -0.40
N LYS A 538 -12.25 12.91 0.22
CA LYS A 538 -11.56 12.47 1.44
C LYS A 538 -10.12 12.01 1.22
N CYS A 539 -9.63 11.86 -0.02
CA CYS A 539 -8.25 11.43 -0.30
C CYS A 539 -7.23 12.49 0.17
N ILE A 540 -6.19 12.05 0.89
CA ILE A 540 -5.06 12.87 1.34
C ILE A 540 -3.82 12.76 0.45
N GLU A 541 -3.90 12.00 -0.65
CA GLU A 541 -2.79 11.77 -1.60
C GLU A 541 -1.57 11.02 -1.01
N CYS A 542 -1.76 10.23 0.06
CA CYS A 542 -0.67 9.51 0.75
C CYS A 542 0.05 8.43 -0.08
N GLY A 543 -0.60 7.91 -1.13
CA GLY A 543 0.00 6.92 -2.04
C GLY A 543 -0.03 5.47 -1.55
N PHE A 544 -0.63 5.16 -0.39
CA PHE A 544 -0.65 3.79 0.14
C PHE A 544 -1.37 2.78 -0.77
N CYS A 545 -2.30 3.28 -1.59
CA CYS A 545 -3.05 2.49 -2.55
C CYS A 545 -2.25 2.07 -3.80
N GLU A 546 -1.06 2.66 -4.05
CA GLU A 546 -0.34 2.46 -5.31
C GLU A 546 0.26 1.05 -5.44
N VAL A 547 0.77 0.49 -4.34
CA VAL A 547 1.45 -0.83 -4.35
C VAL A 547 0.53 -1.98 -4.77
N SER A 548 -0.78 -1.84 -4.51
CA SER A 548 -1.80 -2.84 -4.82
C SER A 548 -2.37 -2.70 -6.23
N CYS A 549 -2.07 -1.61 -6.94
CA CYS A 549 -2.70 -1.31 -8.22
C CYS A 549 -2.11 -2.17 -9.36
N PRO A 550 -2.94 -2.84 -10.18
CA PRO A 550 -2.47 -3.64 -11.30
C PRO A 550 -1.78 -2.80 -12.40
N SER A 551 -2.11 -1.51 -12.50
CA SER A 551 -1.52 -0.59 -13.50
C SER A 551 -0.28 0.17 -13.02
N LYS A 552 0.28 -0.16 -11.83
CA LYS A 552 1.42 0.57 -11.24
C LYS A 552 2.67 0.62 -12.14
N ASN A 553 2.86 -0.39 -12.97
CA ASN A 553 3.97 -0.50 -13.92
C ASN A 553 3.56 -0.22 -15.37
N LEU A 554 2.33 0.26 -15.61
CA LEU A 554 1.78 0.48 -16.95
C LEU A 554 1.40 1.95 -17.19
N THR A 555 0.44 2.47 -16.42
CA THR A 555 -0.13 3.82 -16.61
C THR A 555 -0.25 4.54 -15.26
N LEU A 556 -1.46 4.92 -14.84
CA LEU A 556 -1.71 5.65 -13.61
C LEU A 556 -2.05 4.71 -12.46
N THR A 557 -1.58 5.04 -11.27
CA THR A 557 -2.00 4.45 -9.99
C THR A 557 -3.30 5.10 -9.49
N PRO A 558 -3.93 4.63 -8.39
CA PRO A 558 -5.15 5.24 -7.87
C PRO A 558 -4.91 6.67 -7.36
N ARG A 559 -3.79 6.94 -6.66
CA ARG A 559 -3.40 8.31 -6.28
C ARG A 559 -3.20 9.19 -7.51
N GLN A 560 -2.49 8.70 -8.52
CA GLN A 560 -2.23 9.46 -9.75
C GLN A 560 -3.52 9.79 -10.51
N ARG A 561 -4.50 8.88 -10.55
CA ARG A 561 -5.85 9.15 -11.11
C ARG A 561 -6.60 10.22 -10.34
N ILE A 562 -6.51 10.21 -9.01
CA ILE A 562 -7.14 11.22 -8.15
C ILE A 562 -6.52 12.60 -8.42
N ILE A 563 -5.18 12.68 -8.49
CA ILE A 563 -4.47 13.92 -8.80
C ILE A 563 -4.86 14.44 -10.19
N ALA A 564 -4.85 13.56 -11.20
CA ALA A 564 -5.27 13.91 -12.55
C ALA A 564 -6.70 14.47 -12.56
N TYR A 565 -7.64 13.78 -11.92
CA TYR A 565 -9.04 14.22 -11.87
C TYR A 565 -9.20 15.56 -11.15
N ARG A 566 -8.56 15.74 -9.97
CA ARG A 566 -8.57 17.03 -9.25
C ARG A 566 -8.02 18.17 -10.08
N HIS A 567 -6.95 17.92 -10.83
CA HIS A 567 -6.36 18.92 -11.70
C HIS A 567 -7.30 19.33 -12.84
N LEU A 568 -7.98 18.37 -13.47
CA LEU A 568 -9.00 18.67 -14.49
C LEU A 568 -10.17 19.46 -13.88
N SER A 569 -10.65 19.08 -12.70
CA SER A 569 -11.70 19.80 -11.96
C SER A 569 -11.29 21.25 -11.66
N GLU A 570 -10.06 21.46 -11.20
CA GLU A 570 -9.52 22.80 -10.93
C GLU A 570 -9.47 23.67 -12.19
N GLN A 571 -9.00 23.11 -13.31
CA GLN A 571 -8.92 23.84 -14.59
C GLN A 571 -10.31 24.27 -15.08
N ALA A 572 -11.34 23.46 -14.83
CA ALA A 572 -12.71 23.79 -15.23
C ALA A 572 -13.32 24.92 -14.39
N VAL A 573 -12.98 25.02 -13.11
CA VAL A 573 -13.45 26.10 -12.22
C VAL A 573 -12.67 27.41 -12.43
N SER A 574 -11.36 27.34 -12.69
CA SER A 574 -10.45 28.50 -12.71
C SER A 574 -10.53 29.40 -13.97
N GLY A 575 -11.51 29.20 -14.86
CA GLY A 575 -11.93 30.24 -15.80
C GLY A 575 -10.99 30.52 -16.99
N ASN A 576 -10.73 29.53 -17.84
CA ASN A 576 -10.33 29.79 -19.22
C ASN A 576 -11.39 29.20 -20.17
N LYS A 577 -12.31 30.03 -20.68
CA LYS A 577 -13.38 29.66 -21.64
C LYS A 577 -12.89 29.00 -22.95
N LYS A 578 -11.59 28.76 -23.10
CA LYS A 578 -10.94 28.11 -24.25
C LYS A 578 -10.65 26.62 -24.06
N LYS A 579 -10.72 26.07 -22.84
CA LYS A 579 -10.52 24.62 -22.62
C LYS A 579 -11.86 23.90 -22.51
N SER A 580 -11.90 22.71 -23.09
CA SER A 580 -13.09 21.86 -23.14
C SER A 580 -13.56 21.42 -21.74
N PRO A 581 -14.84 21.03 -21.56
CA PRO A 581 -15.34 20.54 -20.28
C PRO A 581 -14.48 19.38 -19.74
N VAL A 582 -14.43 19.17 -18.42
CA VAL A 582 -13.71 18.06 -17.76
C VAL A 582 -13.93 16.72 -18.48
N GLN A 583 -15.15 16.48 -18.95
CA GLN A 583 -15.53 15.26 -19.67
C GLN A 583 -14.80 15.06 -21.01
N GLU A 584 -14.47 16.13 -21.73
CA GLU A 584 -13.73 16.03 -22.99
C GLU A 584 -12.25 15.76 -22.73
N GLN A 585 -11.66 16.46 -21.75
CA GLN A 585 -10.28 16.19 -21.32
C GLN A 585 -10.11 14.76 -20.76
N LEU A 586 -11.12 14.23 -20.06
CA LEU A 586 -11.12 12.84 -19.61
C LEU A 586 -11.11 11.84 -20.77
N ARG A 587 -11.72 12.16 -21.92
CA ARG A 587 -11.66 11.29 -23.10
C ARG A 587 -10.25 11.23 -23.67
N ASP A 588 -9.53 12.36 -23.68
CA ASP A 588 -8.14 12.43 -24.16
C ASP A 588 -7.17 11.58 -23.32
N ILE A 589 -7.50 11.37 -22.04
CA ILE A 589 -6.71 10.54 -21.12
C ILE A 589 -7.43 9.24 -20.70
N SER A 590 -8.45 8.82 -21.46
CA SER A 590 -9.30 7.67 -21.13
C SER A 590 -8.51 6.37 -20.94
N TYR A 591 -7.50 6.11 -21.77
CA TYR A 591 -6.64 4.93 -21.65
C TYR A 591 -5.93 4.85 -20.27
N PRO A 592 -5.10 5.83 -19.86
CA PRO A 592 -4.44 5.81 -18.55
C PRO A 592 -5.39 6.01 -17.36
N MET A 593 -6.50 6.73 -17.55
CA MET A 593 -7.46 7.04 -16.49
C MET A 593 -8.43 5.88 -16.22
N GLU A 594 -9.11 5.39 -17.25
CA GLU A 594 -10.24 4.49 -17.13
C GLU A 594 -9.97 3.10 -17.67
N GLU A 595 -9.38 2.97 -18.85
CA GLU A 595 -9.30 1.68 -19.53
C GLU A 595 -8.31 0.71 -18.87
N THR A 596 -7.26 1.26 -18.30
CA THR A 596 -6.25 0.50 -17.56
C THR A 596 -6.59 0.36 -16.07
N CYS A 597 -7.81 0.70 -15.64
CA CYS A 597 -8.31 0.44 -14.29
C CYS A 597 -9.16 -0.84 -14.23
N ALA A 598 -8.73 -1.80 -13.41
CA ALA A 598 -9.44 -3.06 -13.19
C ALA A 598 -10.79 -2.91 -12.45
N THR A 599 -11.02 -1.77 -11.78
CA THR A 599 -12.21 -1.53 -10.94
C THR A 599 -12.46 -2.60 -9.88
N ASP A 600 -11.37 -3.22 -9.37
CA ASP A 600 -11.39 -4.28 -8.35
C ASP A 600 -11.69 -3.77 -6.93
N GLY A 601 -11.39 -2.50 -6.65
CA GLY A 601 -11.59 -1.87 -5.35
C GLY A 601 -10.53 -2.21 -4.30
N LEU A 602 -9.45 -2.93 -4.63
CA LEU A 602 -8.38 -3.24 -3.67
C LEU A 602 -7.65 -2.00 -3.16
N CYS A 603 -7.65 -0.93 -3.95
CA CYS A 603 -7.16 0.37 -3.53
C CYS A 603 -7.91 0.92 -2.30
N GLY A 604 -9.19 0.59 -2.12
CA GLY A 604 -9.99 0.98 -0.95
C GLY A 604 -9.58 0.28 0.33
N ILE A 605 -9.14 -0.99 0.24
CA ILE A 605 -8.63 -1.76 1.40
C ILE A 605 -7.27 -1.21 1.84
N ALA A 606 -6.41 -0.86 0.90
CA ALA A 606 -5.10 -0.26 1.19
C ALA A 606 -5.18 1.23 1.58
N CYS A 607 -6.31 1.89 1.32
CA CYS A 607 -6.47 3.31 1.58
C CYS A 607 -6.85 3.55 3.04
N PRO A 608 -6.10 4.39 3.78
CA PRO A 608 -6.42 4.69 5.18
C PRO A 608 -7.84 5.26 5.34
N VAL A 609 -8.30 6.09 4.40
CA VAL A 609 -9.62 6.74 4.46
C VAL A 609 -10.66 6.07 3.56
N GLY A 610 -10.43 4.82 3.16
CA GLY A 610 -11.41 3.98 2.45
C GLY A 610 -11.74 4.39 1.01
N ILE A 611 -10.86 5.11 0.32
CA ILE A 611 -11.10 5.58 -1.05
C ILE A 611 -11.01 4.43 -2.06
N ASP A 612 -12.12 4.13 -2.71
CA ASP A 612 -12.20 3.18 -3.82
C ASP A 612 -12.24 3.93 -5.16
N THR A 613 -11.08 4.08 -5.81
CA THR A 613 -10.99 4.66 -7.16
C THR A 613 -11.72 3.82 -8.20
N GLY A 614 -11.94 2.52 -7.97
CA GLY A 614 -12.79 1.68 -8.82
C GLY A 614 -14.24 2.19 -8.89
N LYS A 615 -14.79 2.72 -7.79
CA LYS A 615 -16.10 3.38 -7.79
C LYS A 615 -16.11 4.65 -8.63
N LEU A 616 -15.07 5.49 -8.50
CA LEU A 616 -14.91 6.68 -9.35
C LEU A 616 -14.90 6.29 -10.83
N ILE A 617 -14.08 5.31 -11.22
CA ILE A 617 -14.00 4.89 -12.63
C ILE A 617 -15.34 4.30 -13.13
N LYS A 618 -16.09 3.57 -12.31
CA LYS A 618 -17.44 3.11 -12.70
C LYS A 618 -18.42 4.28 -12.90
N GLU A 619 -18.31 5.34 -12.09
CA GLU A 619 -19.07 6.58 -12.26
C GLU A 619 -18.69 7.30 -13.57
N LEU A 620 -17.39 7.45 -13.86
CA LEU A 620 -16.93 8.09 -15.11
C LEU A 620 -17.40 7.32 -16.36
N ARG A 621 -17.23 5.99 -16.37
CA ARG A 621 -17.73 5.13 -17.46
C ARG A 621 -19.23 5.28 -17.67
N TRP A 622 -20.00 5.41 -16.58
CA TRP A 622 -21.45 5.63 -16.67
C TRP A 622 -21.77 6.96 -17.35
N GLN A 623 -21.12 8.05 -16.95
CA GLN A 623 -21.33 9.37 -17.53
C GLN A 623 -20.92 9.45 -19.01
N GLN A 624 -19.98 8.61 -19.44
CA GLN A 624 -19.51 8.56 -20.84
C GLN A 624 -20.37 7.67 -21.75
N ASN A 625 -21.12 6.71 -21.19
CA ASN A 625 -21.93 5.78 -21.99
C ASN A 625 -23.04 6.50 -22.77
N ASN A 626 -22.93 6.50 -24.10
CA ASN A 626 -23.90 7.15 -24.98
C ASN A 626 -25.16 6.29 -25.21
N ARG A 627 -26.15 6.85 -25.93
CA ARG A 627 -27.43 6.18 -26.22
C ARG A 627 -27.26 4.86 -27.00
N LEU A 628 -26.30 4.80 -27.93
CA LEU A 628 -26.05 3.60 -28.73
C LEU A 628 -25.47 2.47 -27.87
N ALA A 629 -24.46 2.78 -27.05
CA ALA A 629 -23.86 1.83 -26.12
C ALA A 629 -24.91 1.25 -25.15
N ASN A 630 -25.78 2.11 -24.60
CA ASN A 630 -26.88 1.67 -23.75
C ASN A 630 -27.89 0.77 -24.49
N ARG A 631 -28.20 1.04 -25.76
CA ARG A 631 -29.10 0.19 -26.56
C ARG A 631 -28.49 -1.19 -26.84
N VAL A 632 -27.19 -1.25 -27.11
CA VAL A 632 -26.46 -2.52 -27.24
C VAL A 632 -26.49 -3.28 -25.91
N ALA A 633 -26.23 -2.60 -24.80
CA ALA A 633 -26.29 -3.20 -23.47
C ALA A 633 -27.69 -3.73 -23.12
N ASP A 634 -28.75 -2.97 -23.43
CA ASP A 634 -30.15 -3.42 -23.29
C ASP A 634 -30.39 -4.70 -24.10
N THR A 635 -29.97 -4.72 -25.37
CA THR A 635 -30.13 -5.90 -26.25
C THR A 635 -29.43 -7.13 -25.68
N ILE A 636 -28.23 -6.98 -25.13
CA ILE A 636 -27.48 -8.09 -24.50
C ILE A 636 -28.19 -8.54 -23.21
N ALA A 637 -28.59 -7.61 -22.35
CA ALA A 637 -29.27 -7.90 -21.07
C ALA A 637 -30.61 -8.64 -21.29
N ASP A 638 -31.35 -8.25 -22.32
CA ASP A 638 -32.65 -8.81 -22.71
C ASP A 638 -32.52 -10.19 -23.37
N ASN A 639 -31.35 -10.52 -23.92
CA ASN A 639 -31.11 -11.76 -24.67
C ASN A 639 -29.98 -12.62 -24.06
N MET A 640 -29.84 -12.62 -22.73
CA MET A 640 -28.77 -13.32 -22.02
C MET A 640 -28.70 -14.82 -22.33
N ALA A 641 -29.84 -15.51 -22.45
CA ALA A 641 -29.85 -16.93 -22.85
C ALA A 641 -29.26 -17.14 -24.25
N GLY A 642 -29.64 -16.29 -25.21
CA GLY A 642 -29.11 -16.31 -26.57
C GLY A 642 -27.61 -16.06 -26.60
N MET A 643 -27.14 -15.03 -25.87
CA MET A 643 -25.72 -14.67 -25.77
C MET A 643 -24.88 -15.80 -25.15
N THR A 644 -25.34 -16.37 -24.03
CA THR A 644 -24.65 -17.48 -23.36
C THR A 644 -24.59 -18.71 -24.27
N SER A 645 -25.66 -18.98 -25.02
CA SER A 645 -25.71 -20.08 -26.00
C SER A 645 -24.76 -19.87 -27.17
N LEU A 646 -24.67 -18.64 -27.69
CA LEU A 646 -23.75 -18.27 -28.76
C LEU A 646 -22.29 -18.44 -28.32
N LEU A 647 -21.91 -17.86 -27.18
CA LEU A 647 -20.54 -17.94 -26.65
C LEU A 647 -20.11 -19.40 -26.44
N ARG A 648 -20.98 -20.23 -25.86
CA ARG A 648 -20.73 -21.65 -25.67
C ARG A 648 -20.38 -22.39 -26.96
N ARG A 649 -20.98 -22.03 -28.09
CA ARG A 649 -20.73 -22.64 -29.40
C ARG A 649 -19.47 -22.12 -30.09
N LEU A 650 -19.10 -20.86 -29.83
CA LEU A 650 -17.94 -20.22 -30.45
C LEU A 650 -16.62 -20.59 -29.75
N LEU A 651 -16.62 -20.71 -28.42
CA LEU A 651 -15.41 -20.92 -27.61
C LEU A 651 -14.62 -22.22 -27.89
N PRO A 652 -15.21 -23.32 -28.42
CA PRO A 652 -14.44 -24.48 -28.86
C PRO A 652 -13.62 -24.25 -30.15
N ILE A 653 -13.98 -23.26 -30.98
CA ILE A 653 -13.37 -23.04 -32.31
C ILE A 653 -11.84 -22.79 -32.21
N PRO A 654 -11.34 -21.91 -31.32
CA PRO A 654 -9.90 -21.69 -31.17
C PRO A 654 -9.14 -22.97 -30.81
N HIS A 655 -9.71 -23.85 -29.99
CA HIS A 655 -9.07 -25.12 -29.67
C HIS A 655 -9.08 -26.11 -30.83
N TYR A 656 -10.12 -26.12 -31.67
CA TYR A 656 -10.14 -26.93 -32.90
C TYR A 656 -9.03 -26.48 -33.86
N ILE A 657 -8.91 -25.17 -34.07
CA ILE A 657 -7.84 -24.58 -34.89
C ILE A 657 -6.47 -24.88 -34.28
N GLY A 658 -6.29 -24.59 -32.99
CA GLY A 658 -5.03 -24.81 -32.27
C GLY A 658 -4.57 -26.28 -32.25
N LYS A 659 -5.50 -27.25 -32.21
CA LYS A 659 -5.17 -28.68 -32.34
C LYS A 659 -4.80 -29.09 -33.76
N SER A 660 -5.33 -28.39 -34.78
CA SER A 660 -5.10 -28.72 -36.19
C SER A 660 -3.80 -28.12 -36.73
N VAL A 661 -3.52 -26.84 -36.44
CA VAL A 661 -2.38 -26.08 -36.99
C VAL A 661 -1.34 -25.67 -35.94
N GLY A 662 -1.54 -26.06 -34.68
CA GLY A 662 -0.69 -25.71 -33.54
C GLY A 662 -1.10 -24.41 -32.83
N TYR A 663 -1.06 -24.42 -31.49
CA TYR A 663 -1.43 -23.26 -30.66
C TYR A 663 -0.55 -22.02 -30.90
N ARG A 664 0.73 -22.20 -31.25
CA ARG A 664 1.63 -21.07 -31.57
C ARG A 664 1.16 -20.31 -32.80
N THR A 665 0.76 -21.02 -33.85
CA THR A 665 0.25 -20.43 -35.10
C THR A 665 -1.06 -19.69 -34.86
N MET A 666 -1.99 -20.30 -34.12
CA MET A 666 -3.25 -19.67 -33.74
C MET A 666 -3.03 -18.37 -32.96
N GLU A 667 -2.15 -18.38 -31.95
CA GLU A 667 -1.81 -17.19 -31.16
C GLU A 667 -1.14 -16.09 -31.99
N SER A 668 -0.32 -16.44 -32.98
CA SER A 668 0.27 -15.46 -33.91
C SER A 668 -0.79 -14.78 -34.77
N VAL A 669 -1.78 -15.54 -35.27
CA VAL A 669 -2.90 -15.00 -36.06
C VAL A 669 -3.79 -14.10 -35.20
N THR A 670 -4.17 -14.53 -33.99
CA THR A 670 -5.00 -13.72 -33.09
C THR A 670 -4.28 -12.45 -32.64
N LYS A 671 -2.97 -12.51 -32.38
CA LYS A 671 -2.13 -11.31 -32.14
C LYS A 671 -2.09 -10.38 -33.34
N GLY A 672 -2.01 -10.93 -34.56
CA GLY A 672 -2.09 -10.15 -35.79
C GLY A 672 -3.41 -9.40 -35.92
N LEU A 673 -4.54 -10.10 -35.73
CA LEU A 673 -5.88 -9.51 -35.76
C LEU A 673 -6.09 -8.46 -34.65
N TYR A 674 -5.60 -8.73 -33.44
CA TYR A 674 -5.63 -7.79 -32.32
C TYR A 674 -4.88 -6.49 -32.67
N ARG A 675 -3.66 -6.59 -33.23
CA ARG A 675 -2.86 -5.43 -33.64
C ARG A 675 -3.47 -4.66 -34.82
N LEU A 676 -3.98 -5.37 -35.83
CA LEU A 676 -4.59 -4.74 -37.01
C LEU A 676 -5.91 -4.04 -36.70
N GLY A 677 -6.66 -4.55 -35.71
CA GLY A 677 -7.91 -3.94 -35.26
C GLY A 677 -7.75 -2.89 -34.17
N ASP A 678 -6.53 -2.50 -33.81
CA ASP A 678 -6.25 -1.59 -32.68
C ASP A 678 -6.98 -1.99 -31.38
N GLY A 679 -6.94 -3.29 -31.06
CA GLY A 679 -7.65 -3.83 -29.90
C GLY A 679 -9.17 -4.00 -30.06
N ALA A 680 -9.76 -3.79 -31.25
CA ALA A 680 -11.18 -4.05 -31.49
C ALA A 680 -11.55 -5.55 -31.45
N PHE A 681 -10.58 -6.45 -31.67
CA PHE A 681 -10.78 -7.90 -31.60
C PHE A 681 -10.16 -8.47 -30.32
N PRO A 682 -10.85 -9.40 -29.61
CA PRO A 682 -10.33 -9.97 -28.38
C PRO A 682 -9.09 -10.85 -28.64
N LEU A 683 -8.07 -10.71 -27.78
CA LEU A 683 -6.88 -11.56 -27.83
C LEU A 683 -7.18 -12.96 -27.28
N TRP A 684 -7.38 -13.92 -28.16
CA TRP A 684 -7.52 -15.33 -27.78
C TRP A 684 -6.18 -16.04 -27.69
N THR A 685 -6.02 -16.85 -26.63
CA THR A 685 -4.81 -17.62 -26.33
C THR A 685 -5.16 -19.09 -26.14
N ARG A 686 -4.15 -19.97 -26.06
CA ARG A 686 -4.38 -21.40 -25.73
C ARG A 686 -5.08 -21.63 -24.38
N HIS A 687 -5.02 -20.63 -23.49
CA HIS A 687 -5.61 -20.68 -22.16
C HIS A 687 -7.03 -20.13 -22.12
N THR A 688 -7.53 -19.53 -23.22
CA THR A 688 -8.96 -19.23 -23.35
C THR A 688 -9.76 -20.52 -23.13
N PRO A 689 -10.82 -20.52 -22.30
CA PRO A 689 -11.63 -21.72 -22.05
C PRO A 689 -12.47 -22.16 -23.23
N SER A 690 -12.72 -23.46 -23.32
CA SER A 690 -13.77 -23.99 -24.19
C SER A 690 -15.18 -23.75 -23.62
N GLY A 691 -16.20 -23.96 -24.45
CA GLY A 691 -17.60 -23.81 -24.07
C GLY A 691 -18.06 -24.85 -23.03
N SER A 692 -18.87 -24.42 -22.06
CA SER A 692 -19.49 -25.30 -21.05
C SER A 692 -20.66 -26.12 -21.60
N LYS A 693 -21.08 -27.22 -20.97
CA LYS A 693 -22.28 -27.97 -21.39
C LYS A 693 -23.55 -27.25 -20.93
N LYS A 694 -24.63 -27.38 -21.71
CA LYS A 694 -25.95 -26.84 -21.31
C LYS A 694 -26.52 -27.67 -20.15
N ILE A 695 -26.84 -27.01 -19.04
CA ILE A 695 -27.50 -27.63 -17.88
C ILE A 695 -28.99 -27.80 -18.19
N LYS A 696 -29.43 -29.05 -18.41
CA LYS A 696 -30.81 -29.36 -18.84
C LYS A 696 -31.81 -29.51 -17.69
N ARG A 697 -31.35 -29.86 -16.49
CA ARG A 697 -32.19 -30.11 -15.31
C ARG A 697 -32.03 -28.98 -14.28
N ASN A 698 -33.06 -28.75 -13.48
CA ASN A 698 -33.03 -27.78 -12.37
C ASN A 698 -32.95 -28.45 -11.00
N ILE A 699 -33.30 -29.73 -10.90
CA ILE A 699 -33.25 -30.48 -9.65
C ILE A 699 -32.32 -31.68 -9.84
N PHE A 700 -31.39 -31.83 -8.90
CA PHE A 700 -30.49 -32.98 -8.79
C PHE A 700 -30.74 -33.61 -7.41
N PRO A 701 -31.47 -34.73 -7.34
CA PRO A 701 -31.80 -35.35 -6.06
C PRO A 701 -30.55 -35.96 -5.41
N ALA A 702 -30.53 -35.97 -4.09
CA ALA A 702 -29.56 -36.74 -3.33
C ALA A 702 -29.94 -38.23 -3.33
N THR A 703 -29.05 -39.07 -2.79
CA THR A 703 -29.29 -40.50 -2.58
C THR A 703 -30.18 -40.79 -1.38
N ASN A 704 -30.29 -39.88 -0.41
CA ASN A 704 -31.08 -40.02 0.82
C ASN A 704 -32.23 -38.98 0.85
N PRO A 705 -33.47 -39.34 1.23
CA PRO A 705 -34.57 -38.40 1.44
C PRO A 705 -34.28 -37.25 2.43
N ASP A 706 -33.49 -37.50 3.48
CA ASP A 706 -33.17 -36.50 4.52
C ASP A 706 -31.90 -35.68 4.19
N ALA A 707 -31.47 -35.71 2.93
CA ALA A 707 -30.29 -35.00 2.49
C ALA A 707 -30.45 -33.47 2.62
N PRO A 708 -29.38 -32.76 3.04
CA PRO A 708 -29.42 -31.30 3.04
C PRO A 708 -29.61 -30.76 1.62
N MET A 709 -30.36 -29.67 1.51
CA MET A 709 -30.60 -29.01 0.22
C MET A 709 -29.74 -27.76 0.08
N VAL A 710 -29.28 -27.49 -1.15
CA VAL A 710 -28.54 -26.29 -1.51
C VAL A 710 -29.02 -25.75 -2.84
N VAL A 711 -29.05 -24.42 -2.96
CA VAL A 711 -29.24 -23.76 -4.25
C VAL A 711 -27.86 -23.53 -4.87
N TYR A 712 -27.60 -24.11 -6.04
CA TYR A 712 -26.39 -23.83 -6.81
C TYR A 712 -26.71 -22.84 -7.93
N PHE A 713 -26.11 -21.66 -7.87
CA PHE A 713 -26.11 -20.69 -8.96
C PHE A 713 -24.79 -20.74 -9.75
N PRO A 714 -24.73 -21.51 -10.86
CA PRO A 714 -23.58 -21.44 -11.78
C PRO A 714 -23.57 -20.06 -12.45
N ALA A 715 -22.50 -19.28 -12.32
CA ALA A 715 -22.41 -17.95 -12.90
C ALA A 715 -22.58 -17.96 -14.43
N CYS A 716 -23.03 -16.85 -15.01
CA CYS A 716 -23.22 -16.77 -16.47
C CYS A 716 -21.94 -17.07 -17.26
N ILE A 717 -20.78 -16.65 -16.71
CA ILE A 717 -19.46 -16.93 -17.26
C ILE A 717 -19.13 -18.42 -17.20
N THR A 718 -19.38 -19.14 -16.10
CA THR A 718 -19.09 -20.59 -16.03
C THR A 718 -20.08 -21.40 -16.86
N ARG A 719 -21.33 -20.93 -17.05
CA ARG A 719 -22.31 -21.51 -18.00
C ARG A 719 -21.96 -21.29 -19.47
N ALA A 720 -21.14 -20.29 -19.79
CA ALA A 720 -20.65 -20.01 -21.14
C ALA A 720 -19.28 -20.66 -21.38
N MET A 721 -18.29 -20.31 -20.55
CA MET A 721 -16.85 -20.60 -20.69
C MET A 721 -16.26 -21.45 -19.55
N GLY A 722 -17.07 -22.34 -18.96
CA GLY A 722 -16.62 -23.26 -17.91
C GLY A 722 -15.89 -24.52 -18.37
N GLY A 723 -15.76 -24.76 -19.68
CA GLY A 723 -15.09 -25.95 -20.24
C GLY A 723 -13.56 -25.87 -20.15
N PRO A 724 -12.83 -27.00 -20.27
CA PRO A 724 -11.37 -27.05 -20.11
C PRO A 724 -10.61 -26.21 -21.15
N SER A 725 -9.38 -25.82 -20.82
CA SER A 725 -8.43 -25.14 -21.74
C SER A 725 -7.13 -25.95 -21.88
N SER A 726 -6.11 -25.41 -22.58
CA SER A 726 -4.83 -26.10 -22.73
C SER A 726 -4.17 -26.41 -21.37
N GLY A 727 -3.66 -27.64 -21.21
CA GLY A 727 -3.04 -28.12 -19.97
C GLY A 727 -4.00 -28.68 -18.91
N TYR A 728 -5.28 -28.86 -19.25
CA TYR A 728 -6.24 -29.55 -18.39
C TYR A 728 -6.24 -31.05 -18.74
N GLU A 729 -6.26 -31.91 -17.73
CA GLU A 729 -6.45 -33.36 -17.91
C GLU A 729 -7.95 -33.69 -17.94
N GLU A 730 -8.74 -32.87 -17.26
CA GLU A 730 -10.17 -33.03 -17.04
C GLU A 730 -10.97 -32.63 -18.28
N LYS A 731 -12.04 -33.39 -18.57
CA LYS A 731 -12.93 -33.15 -19.73
C LYS A 731 -14.25 -32.48 -19.35
N GLU A 732 -14.59 -32.45 -18.07
CA GLU A 732 -15.84 -31.89 -17.56
C GLU A 732 -15.71 -30.39 -17.31
N ASP A 733 -16.82 -29.67 -17.36
CA ASP A 733 -16.84 -28.23 -17.07
C ASP A 733 -17.04 -27.95 -15.57
N ILE A 734 -16.77 -26.70 -15.18
CA ILE A 734 -16.88 -26.25 -13.78
C ILE A 734 -18.27 -26.58 -13.17
N PRO A 735 -19.41 -26.28 -13.83
CA PRO A 735 -20.70 -26.67 -13.27
C PRO A 735 -20.90 -28.16 -13.03
N GLN A 736 -20.43 -29.02 -13.93
CA GLN A 736 -20.47 -30.47 -13.70
C GLN A 736 -19.59 -30.87 -12.51
N LYS A 737 -18.40 -30.27 -12.36
CA LYS A 737 -17.52 -30.55 -11.22
C LYS A 737 -18.10 -30.07 -9.89
N MET A 738 -18.74 -28.92 -9.85
CA MET A 738 -19.44 -28.46 -8.64
C MET A 738 -20.57 -29.42 -8.25
N LEU A 739 -21.38 -29.85 -9.23
CA LEU A 739 -22.43 -30.84 -9.00
C LEU A 739 -21.86 -32.18 -8.51
N SER A 740 -20.70 -32.61 -9.02
CA SER A 740 -19.98 -33.80 -8.55
C SER A 740 -19.58 -33.67 -7.07
N VAL A 741 -18.96 -32.56 -6.68
CA VAL A 741 -18.55 -32.29 -5.28
C VAL A 741 -19.76 -32.25 -4.34
N LEU A 742 -20.82 -31.54 -4.72
CA LEU A 742 -22.06 -31.47 -3.93
C LEU A 742 -22.73 -32.84 -3.78
N LYS A 743 -22.72 -33.65 -4.85
CA LYS A 743 -23.24 -35.03 -4.81
C LYS A 743 -22.40 -35.92 -3.88
N LYS A 744 -21.07 -35.82 -3.93
CA LYS A 744 -20.16 -36.55 -3.02
C LYS A 744 -20.43 -36.19 -1.56
N ALA A 745 -20.74 -34.92 -1.28
CA ALA A 745 -21.11 -34.45 0.05
C ALA A 745 -22.56 -34.78 0.47
N GLY A 746 -23.33 -35.46 -0.39
CA GLY A 746 -24.69 -35.91 -0.08
C GLY A 746 -25.79 -34.84 -0.19
N TYR A 747 -25.56 -33.74 -0.94
CA TYR A 747 -26.56 -32.68 -1.10
C TYR A 747 -27.57 -32.98 -2.21
N ALA A 748 -28.82 -32.55 -1.99
CA ALA A 748 -29.79 -32.33 -3.05
C ALA A 748 -29.62 -30.90 -3.58
N VAL A 749 -29.50 -30.74 -4.91
CA VAL A 749 -29.17 -29.46 -5.52
C VAL A 749 -30.34 -28.92 -6.32
N ILE A 750 -30.68 -27.65 -6.04
CA ILE A 750 -31.63 -26.85 -6.82
C ILE A 750 -30.84 -25.84 -7.63
N ILE A 751 -31.09 -25.77 -8.94
CA ILE A 751 -30.61 -24.70 -9.80
C ILE A 751 -31.80 -23.81 -10.17
N PRO A 752 -31.71 -22.47 -10.06
CA PRO A 752 -32.84 -21.58 -10.30
C PRO A 752 -33.51 -21.79 -11.67
N GLU A 753 -34.83 -21.63 -11.71
CA GLU A 753 -35.58 -21.57 -12.96
C GLU A 753 -35.13 -20.37 -13.80
N GLY A 754 -35.24 -20.46 -15.13
CA GLY A 754 -34.78 -19.38 -16.01
C GLY A 754 -33.26 -19.12 -15.99
N LYS A 755 -32.45 -20.01 -15.39
CA LYS A 755 -30.99 -19.85 -15.24
C LYS A 755 -30.22 -19.38 -16.49
N ASP A 756 -30.68 -19.71 -17.70
CA ASP A 756 -30.00 -19.29 -18.93
C ASP A 756 -30.07 -17.77 -19.12
N ASP A 757 -31.11 -17.11 -18.62
CA ASP A 757 -31.32 -15.66 -18.67
C ASP A 757 -30.65 -14.92 -17.50
N LEU A 758 -30.43 -15.59 -16.37
CA LEU A 758 -29.99 -14.95 -15.14
C LEU A 758 -28.52 -14.49 -15.17
N CYS A 759 -28.25 -13.31 -14.61
CA CYS A 759 -26.90 -12.76 -14.47
C CYS A 759 -26.83 -11.97 -13.16
N CYS A 760 -25.66 -11.95 -12.51
CA CYS A 760 -25.47 -11.15 -11.30
C CYS A 760 -25.42 -9.64 -11.56
N GLY A 761 -25.32 -9.17 -12.81
CA GLY A 761 -25.24 -7.75 -13.15
C GLY A 761 -23.82 -7.17 -13.14
N MET A 762 -22.85 -7.85 -12.53
CA MET A 762 -21.46 -7.38 -12.37
C MET A 762 -20.81 -6.87 -13.67
N ALA A 763 -20.95 -7.60 -14.79
CA ALA A 763 -20.32 -7.23 -16.07
C ALA A 763 -20.87 -5.92 -16.65
N PHE A 764 -22.14 -5.61 -16.38
CA PHE A 764 -22.76 -4.33 -16.75
C PHE A 764 -22.31 -3.22 -15.81
N SER A 765 -22.30 -3.48 -14.50
CA SER A 765 -21.86 -2.54 -13.46
C SER A 765 -20.41 -2.08 -13.68
N SER A 766 -19.48 -3.00 -13.96
CA SER A 766 -18.08 -2.67 -14.21
C SER A 766 -17.86 -1.78 -15.44
N LYS A 767 -18.77 -1.83 -16.42
CA LYS A 767 -18.74 -1.01 -17.64
C LYS A 767 -19.58 0.27 -17.54
N GLY A 768 -20.17 0.57 -16.38
CA GLY A 768 -21.00 1.77 -16.19
C GLY A 768 -22.43 1.65 -16.74
N PHE A 769 -22.93 0.45 -17.02
CA PHE A 769 -24.30 0.21 -17.49
C PHE A 769 -25.25 -0.05 -16.30
N ARG A 770 -25.50 0.99 -15.49
CA ARG A 770 -26.24 0.88 -14.20
C ARG A 770 -27.64 0.29 -14.34
N LYS A 771 -28.41 0.79 -15.32
CA LYS A 771 -29.79 0.33 -15.58
C LYS A 771 -29.84 -1.17 -15.88
N GLN A 772 -28.92 -1.63 -16.71
CA GLN A 772 -28.84 -3.03 -17.16
C GLN A 772 -28.33 -3.93 -16.03
N ALA A 773 -27.36 -3.45 -15.23
CA ALA A 773 -26.92 -4.14 -14.02
C ALA A 773 -28.11 -4.36 -13.06
N GLN A 774 -28.82 -3.29 -12.70
CA GLN A 774 -29.99 -3.35 -11.81
C GLN A 774 -31.09 -4.27 -12.35
N LYS A 775 -31.35 -4.24 -13.66
CA LYS A 775 -32.32 -5.14 -14.29
C LYS A 775 -31.95 -6.61 -14.03
N LYS A 776 -30.70 -7.00 -14.30
CA LYS A 776 -30.24 -8.38 -14.10
C LYS A 776 -30.17 -8.77 -12.62
N GLU A 777 -29.82 -7.83 -11.76
CA GLU A 777 -29.84 -8.01 -10.30
C GLU A 777 -31.25 -8.34 -9.80
N ASN A 778 -32.26 -7.58 -10.22
CA ASN A 778 -33.65 -7.81 -9.83
C ASN A 778 -34.15 -9.19 -10.31
N GLU A 779 -33.90 -9.54 -11.57
CA GLU A 779 -34.28 -10.85 -12.13
C GLU A 779 -33.59 -12.01 -11.39
N LEU A 780 -32.30 -11.87 -11.04
CA LEU A 780 -31.59 -12.87 -10.25
C LEU A 780 -32.12 -12.94 -8.82
N ASN A 781 -32.42 -11.80 -8.19
CA ASN A 781 -32.96 -11.71 -6.84
C ASN A 781 -34.25 -12.50 -6.71
N GLU A 782 -35.21 -12.26 -7.61
CA GLU A 782 -36.50 -12.95 -7.63
C GLU A 782 -36.33 -14.47 -7.81
N ALA A 783 -35.48 -14.88 -8.76
CA ALA A 783 -35.21 -16.28 -9.02
C ALA A 783 -34.54 -17.00 -7.84
N LEU A 784 -33.62 -16.33 -7.14
CA LEU A 784 -32.95 -16.89 -5.96
C LEU A 784 -33.87 -16.93 -4.74
N LEU A 785 -34.69 -15.91 -4.50
CA LEU A 785 -35.70 -15.96 -3.43
C LEU A 785 -36.66 -17.13 -3.65
N LYS A 786 -37.13 -17.34 -4.88
CA LYS A 786 -37.97 -18.49 -5.22
C LYS A 786 -37.24 -19.82 -4.98
N ALA A 787 -36.02 -19.97 -5.52
CA ALA A 787 -35.27 -21.22 -5.44
C ALA A 787 -34.83 -21.58 -4.01
N SER A 788 -34.55 -20.56 -3.18
CA SER A 788 -34.05 -20.74 -1.81
C SER A 788 -35.15 -20.75 -0.74
N ARG A 789 -36.43 -20.69 -1.13
CA ARG A 789 -37.57 -20.54 -0.21
C ARG A 789 -37.41 -19.30 0.67
N ASN A 790 -37.27 -18.14 0.04
CA ASN A 790 -37.05 -16.85 0.68
C ASN A 790 -35.79 -16.78 1.57
N GLY A 791 -34.71 -17.50 1.20
CA GLY A 791 -33.43 -17.47 1.89
C GLY A 791 -33.21 -18.56 2.94
N GLU A 792 -34.17 -19.48 3.13
CA GLU A 792 -34.02 -20.63 4.03
C GLU A 792 -32.83 -21.52 3.62
N LEU A 793 -32.68 -21.78 2.32
CA LEU A 793 -31.63 -22.62 1.78
C LEU A 793 -30.35 -21.82 1.49
N PRO A 794 -29.16 -22.39 1.79
CA PRO A 794 -27.90 -21.76 1.38
C PRO A 794 -27.77 -21.74 -0.13
N ILE A 795 -27.17 -20.67 -0.66
CA ILE A 795 -26.92 -20.47 -2.09
C ILE A 795 -25.41 -20.41 -2.33
N VAL A 796 -24.88 -21.33 -3.14
CA VAL A 796 -23.47 -21.32 -3.55
C VAL A 796 -23.32 -20.78 -4.98
N CYS A 797 -22.36 -19.89 -5.20
CA CYS A 797 -21.96 -19.42 -6.53
C CYS A 797 -20.51 -19.85 -6.84
N ASP A 798 -20.27 -20.33 -8.06
CA ASP A 798 -18.98 -20.87 -8.51
C ASP A 798 -17.99 -19.79 -9.01
N MET A 799 -18.28 -18.51 -8.78
CA MET A 799 -17.43 -17.41 -9.23
C MET A 799 -17.44 -16.26 -8.22
N SER A 800 -16.31 -16.05 -7.54
CA SER A 800 -16.20 -15.08 -6.43
C SER A 800 -16.56 -13.65 -6.82
N PRO A 801 -16.15 -13.11 -8.00
CA PRO A 801 -16.59 -11.78 -8.42
C PRO A 801 -18.12 -11.63 -8.54
N CYS A 802 -18.81 -12.66 -9.03
CA CYS A 802 -20.28 -12.64 -9.12
C CYS A 802 -20.90 -12.65 -7.73
N LEU A 803 -20.41 -13.48 -6.83
CA LEU A 803 -20.93 -13.55 -5.46
C LEU A 803 -20.74 -12.25 -4.70
N LEU A 804 -19.55 -11.63 -4.77
CA LEU A 804 -19.31 -10.36 -4.08
C LEU A 804 -20.33 -9.31 -4.54
N HIS A 805 -20.54 -9.20 -5.85
CA HIS A 805 -21.56 -8.29 -6.40
C HIS A 805 -22.96 -8.65 -5.90
N MET A 806 -23.30 -9.94 -5.81
CA MET A 806 -24.58 -10.39 -5.28
C MET A 806 -24.78 -10.02 -3.80
N ARG A 807 -23.73 -10.12 -2.96
CA ARG A 807 -23.77 -9.68 -1.56
C ARG A 807 -23.94 -8.17 -1.43
N GLU A 808 -23.41 -7.41 -2.39
CA GLU A 808 -23.52 -5.94 -2.42
C GLU A 808 -24.89 -5.45 -2.91
N THR A 809 -25.63 -6.23 -3.73
CA THR A 809 -26.83 -5.74 -4.43
C THR A 809 -28.14 -6.50 -4.20
N LEU A 810 -28.10 -7.78 -3.81
CA LEU A 810 -29.32 -8.59 -3.66
C LEU A 810 -29.92 -8.50 -2.24
N ASP A 811 -31.11 -9.09 -2.07
CA ASP A 811 -31.85 -9.12 -0.82
C ASP A 811 -31.04 -9.80 0.31
N LYS A 812 -30.94 -9.12 1.46
CA LYS A 812 -30.18 -9.58 2.63
C LYS A 812 -30.68 -10.91 3.22
N ARG A 813 -31.90 -11.34 2.91
CA ARG A 813 -32.43 -12.66 3.31
C ARG A 813 -31.69 -13.81 2.63
N LEU A 814 -31.09 -13.58 1.45
CA LEU A 814 -30.38 -14.62 0.72
C LEU A 814 -29.07 -14.98 1.43
N ARG A 815 -28.91 -16.26 1.78
CA ARG A 815 -27.68 -16.80 2.38
C ARG A 815 -26.68 -17.17 1.30
N LEU A 816 -25.87 -16.20 0.89
CA LEU A 816 -24.96 -16.29 -0.26
C LEU A 816 -23.54 -16.71 0.15
N TYR A 817 -23.01 -17.78 -0.45
CA TYR A 817 -21.69 -18.34 -0.17
C TYR A 817 -20.81 -18.49 -1.43
N ASP A 818 -19.51 -18.24 -1.25
CA ASP A 818 -18.50 -18.51 -2.29
C ASP A 818 -18.24 -20.00 -2.42
N GLN A 819 -17.76 -20.45 -3.58
CA GLN A 819 -17.39 -21.84 -3.77
C GLN A 819 -16.44 -22.34 -2.68
N VAL A 820 -15.41 -21.58 -2.31
CA VAL A 820 -14.42 -22.02 -1.31
C VAL A 820 -14.94 -21.86 0.10
N GLU A 821 -15.66 -20.78 0.37
CA GLU A 821 -16.34 -20.58 1.65
C GLU A 821 -17.33 -21.71 1.93
N PHE A 822 -18.12 -22.09 0.93
CA PHE A 822 -19.10 -23.17 1.06
C PHE A 822 -18.41 -24.53 1.23
N ILE A 823 -17.34 -24.80 0.47
CA ILE A 823 -16.54 -26.02 0.63
C ILE A 823 -15.97 -26.09 2.06
N HIS A 824 -15.40 -24.99 2.54
CA HIS A 824 -14.81 -24.89 3.87
C HIS A 824 -15.86 -25.11 4.98
N ASP A 825 -16.95 -24.33 4.96
CA ASP A 825 -17.89 -24.26 6.08
C ASP A 825 -18.91 -25.40 6.09
N PHE A 826 -19.22 -26.01 4.93
CA PHE A 826 -20.29 -27.01 4.82
C PHE A 826 -19.81 -28.38 4.35
N LEU A 827 -18.74 -28.46 3.56
CA LEU A 827 -18.37 -29.70 2.87
C LEU A 827 -17.18 -30.43 3.50
N LEU A 828 -16.30 -29.76 4.24
CA LEU A 828 -15.12 -30.40 4.84
C LEU A 828 -15.49 -31.60 5.73
N ASP A 829 -16.58 -31.49 6.49
CA ASP A 829 -17.05 -32.56 7.37
C ASP A 829 -17.89 -33.63 6.65
N ARG A 830 -18.23 -33.42 5.38
CA ARG A 830 -19.03 -34.36 4.57
C ARG A 830 -18.23 -35.07 3.48
N LEU A 831 -17.03 -34.60 3.20
CA LEU A 831 -16.12 -35.16 2.21
C LEU A 831 -14.93 -35.85 2.89
N GLN A 832 -14.49 -36.96 2.32
CA GLN A 832 -13.23 -37.59 2.69
C GLN A 832 -12.15 -37.11 1.72
N PHE A 833 -11.13 -36.44 2.25
CA PHE A 833 -10.02 -35.90 1.45
C PHE A 833 -8.82 -36.86 1.43
N THR A 834 -8.22 -37.01 0.25
CA THR A 834 -6.95 -37.70 0.02
C THR A 834 -5.96 -36.71 -0.58
N LEU A 835 -4.86 -36.46 0.13
CA LEU A 835 -3.80 -35.54 -0.32
C LEU A 835 -3.24 -36.00 -1.67
N GLN A 836 -3.21 -35.07 -2.62
CA GLN A 836 -2.61 -35.30 -3.93
C GLN A 836 -1.11 -35.00 -3.86
N PRO A 837 -0.24 -35.84 -4.47
CA PRO A 837 1.21 -35.69 -4.46
C PRO A 837 1.67 -34.61 -5.46
N ILE A 838 1.19 -33.39 -5.27
CA ILE A 838 1.42 -32.25 -6.15
C ILE A 838 1.76 -31.00 -5.32
N SER A 839 2.57 -30.13 -5.92
CA SER A 839 2.84 -28.78 -5.42
C SER A 839 2.00 -27.79 -6.22
N ILE A 840 1.19 -26.98 -5.54
CA ILE A 840 0.23 -26.09 -6.21
C ILE A 840 0.48 -24.63 -5.84
N ALA A 841 0.20 -23.72 -6.78
CA ALA A 841 0.11 -22.30 -6.52
C ALA A 841 -1.35 -21.86 -6.41
N ILE A 842 -1.72 -21.08 -5.39
CA ILE A 842 -3.08 -20.54 -5.27
C ILE A 842 -3.10 -19.02 -5.43
N HIS A 843 -4.16 -18.49 -6.07
CA HIS A 843 -4.41 -17.06 -6.16
C HIS A 843 -5.76 -16.69 -5.53
N THR A 844 -5.69 -15.95 -4.43
CA THR A 844 -6.86 -15.27 -3.85
C THR A 844 -7.29 -14.13 -4.77
N THR A 845 -8.50 -14.23 -5.30
CA THR A 845 -9.04 -13.17 -6.17
C THR A 845 -9.31 -11.89 -5.37
N CYS A 846 -9.29 -10.73 -6.03
CA CYS A 846 -9.64 -9.47 -5.40
C CYS A 846 -11.00 -9.49 -4.69
N SER A 847 -11.97 -10.21 -5.24
CA SER A 847 -13.28 -10.43 -4.62
C SER A 847 -13.24 -11.34 -3.40
N SER A 848 -12.40 -12.38 -3.40
CA SER A 848 -12.22 -13.26 -2.23
C SER A 848 -11.56 -12.50 -1.08
N THR A 849 -10.59 -11.63 -1.39
CA THR A 849 -9.96 -10.75 -0.39
C THR A 849 -10.95 -9.75 0.23
N LYS A 850 -11.79 -9.11 -0.59
CA LYS A 850 -12.87 -8.25 -0.08
C LYS A 850 -13.90 -8.99 0.79
N MET A 851 -13.98 -10.32 0.67
CA MET A 851 -14.86 -11.18 1.47
C MET A 851 -14.10 -11.91 2.60
N HIS A 852 -12.82 -11.62 2.81
CA HIS A 852 -11.97 -12.23 3.84
C HIS A 852 -11.87 -13.78 3.73
N LEU A 853 -11.72 -14.31 2.52
CA LEU A 853 -11.71 -15.75 2.24
C LEU A 853 -10.31 -16.37 2.09
N GLU A 854 -9.23 -15.61 2.32
CA GLU A 854 -7.83 -16.03 2.19
C GLU A 854 -7.54 -17.32 2.96
N GLU A 855 -7.83 -17.32 4.27
CA GLU A 855 -7.54 -18.44 5.15
C GLU A 855 -8.38 -19.67 4.79
N LYS A 856 -9.65 -19.47 4.41
CA LYS A 856 -10.52 -20.56 3.95
C LYS A 856 -9.98 -21.18 2.65
N LEU A 857 -9.52 -20.36 1.70
CA LEU A 857 -8.89 -20.84 0.46
C LEU A 857 -7.63 -21.64 0.74
N ARG A 858 -6.75 -21.14 1.63
CA ARG A 858 -5.54 -21.85 2.04
C ARG A 858 -5.88 -23.16 2.75
N ALA A 859 -6.85 -23.17 3.64
CA ALA A 859 -7.27 -24.36 4.37
C ALA A 859 -7.82 -25.44 3.43
N VAL A 860 -8.70 -25.08 2.49
CA VAL A 860 -9.23 -26.01 1.47
C VAL A 860 -8.10 -26.55 0.59
N ALA A 861 -7.21 -25.68 0.09
CA ALA A 861 -6.06 -26.08 -0.72
C ALA A 861 -5.14 -27.06 0.02
N SER A 862 -4.85 -26.79 1.30
CA SER A 862 -3.95 -27.61 2.14
C SER A 862 -4.54 -28.97 2.50
N ARG A 863 -5.87 -29.16 2.36
CA ARG A 863 -6.50 -30.48 2.47
C ARG A 863 -6.39 -31.31 1.19
N CYS A 864 -6.08 -30.67 0.07
CA CYS A 864 -6.09 -31.32 -1.24
C CYS A 864 -4.69 -31.63 -1.79
N ALA A 865 -3.67 -30.84 -1.45
CA ALA A 865 -2.31 -30.97 -2.01
C ALA A 865 -1.24 -31.00 -0.92
N GLU A 866 -0.15 -31.74 -1.17
CA GLU A 866 0.98 -31.85 -0.24
C GLU A 866 1.67 -30.50 0.04
N LYS A 867 1.77 -29.63 -0.98
CA LYS A 867 2.43 -28.33 -0.86
C LYS A 867 1.60 -27.23 -1.51
N VAL A 868 1.34 -26.16 -0.74
CA VAL A 868 0.60 -24.98 -1.20
C VAL A 868 1.51 -23.76 -1.18
N ILE A 869 1.64 -23.13 -2.34
CA ILE A 869 2.43 -21.91 -2.56
C ILE A 869 1.47 -20.76 -2.82
N ILE A 870 1.68 -19.64 -2.14
CA ILE A 870 0.95 -18.40 -2.40
C ILE A 870 1.93 -17.42 -3.02
N PRO A 871 1.88 -17.17 -4.35
CA PRO A 871 2.78 -16.24 -5.00
C PRO A 871 2.72 -14.86 -4.36
N GLU A 872 3.89 -14.34 -3.99
CA GLU A 872 4.03 -13.05 -3.32
C GLU A 872 3.77 -11.89 -4.30
N ASN A 873 3.30 -10.75 -3.78
CA ASN A 873 3.09 -9.51 -4.54
C ASN A 873 2.06 -9.60 -5.69
N ILE A 874 1.18 -10.60 -5.68
CA ILE A 874 0.08 -10.77 -6.65
C ILE A 874 -1.27 -10.49 -5.98
N ASN A 875 -1.66 -9.21 -5.95
CA ASN A 875 -2.92 -8.77 -5.33
C ASN A 875 -4.12 -8.85 -6.30
N CYS A 876 -3.92 -8.53 -7.58
CA CYS A 876 -4.95 -8.54 -8.61
C CYS A 876 -4.41 -9.20 -9.87
N CYS A 877 -5.26 -9.97 -10.55
CA CYS A 877 -4.90 -10.59 -11.83
C CYS A 877 -4.93 -9.60 -13.01
N GLY A 878 -5.43 -8.37 -12.84
CA GLY A 878 -5.51 -7.34 -13.91
C GLY A 878 -6.49 -7.66 -15.04
N TRP A 879 -7.21 -8.78 -14.99
CA TRP A 879 -8.07 -9.24 -16.09
C TRP A 879 -9.44 -8.54 -16.15
N ALA A 880 -10.00 -8.20 -14.98
CA ALA A 880 -11.20 -7.36 -14.81
C ALA A 880 -12.37 -7.66 -15.80
N GLY A 881 -12.85 -8.91 -15.81
CA GLY A 881 -13.94 -9.33 -16.69
C GLY A 881 -13.43 -9.64 -18.09
N ASP A 882 -13.73 -8.78 -19.07
CA ASP A 882 -13.26 -8.92 -20.45
C ASP A 882 -12.06 -8.04 -20.79
N ARG A 883 -11.62 -7.16 -19.87
CA ARG A 883 -10.50 -6.25 -20.11
C ARG A 883 -9.21 -6.98 -20.49
N GLY A 884 -8.91 -8.14 -19.92
CA GLY A 884 -7.72 -8.91 -20.29
C GLY A 884 -7.68 -9.37 -21.75
N PHE A 885 -8.82 -9.39 -22.46
CA PHE A 885 -8.86 -9.65 -23.90
C PHE A 885 -8.49 -8.42 -24.74
N PHE A 886 -8.72 -7.21 -24.22
CA PHE A 886 -8.58 -5.96 -24.95
C PHE A 886 -7.35 -5.14 -24.52
N TYR A 887 -6.93 -5.31 -23.26
CA TYR A 887 -5.80 -4.64 -22.60
C TYR A 887 -4.89 -5.68 -21.91
N PRO A 888 -4.34 -6.66 -22.64
CA PRO A 888 -3.49 -7.72 -22.08
C PRO A 888 -2.26 -7.16 -21.34
N GLU A 889 -1.79 -5.97 -21.70
CA GLU A 889 -0.72 -5.26 -21.02
C GLU A 889 -1.03 -4.91 -19.55
N LEU A 890 -2.31 -4.71 -19.19
CA LEU A 890 -2.73 -4.53 -17.79
C LEU A 890 -2.54 -5.83 -16.99
N ASN A 891 -2.90 -6.96 -17.60
CA ASN A 891 -2.70 -8.28 -17.01
C ASN A 891 -1.20 -8.60 -16.86
N ASN A 892 -0.39 -8.30 -17.87
CA ASN A 892 1.06 -8.47 -17.83
C ASN A 892 1.70 -7.59 -16.73
N SER A 893 1.30 -6.33 -16.62
CA SER A 893 1.75 -5.42 -15.56
C SER A 893 1.42 -5.96 -14.16
N ALA A 894 0.20 -6.45 -13.97
CA ALA A 894 -0.26 -6.97 -12.69
C ALA A 894 0.46 -8.26 -12.27
N LEU A 895 0.81 -9.10 -13.23
CA LEU A 895 1.36 -10.45 -13.01
C LEU A 895 2.85 -10.58 -13.35
N ALA A 896 3.55 -9.48 -13.60
CA ALA A 896 4.99 -9.49 -13.92
C ALA A 896 5.85 -10.34 -12.93
N PRO A 897 5.65 -10.29 -11.59
CA PRO A 897 6.45 -11.11 -10.67
C PRO A 897 5.97 -12.56 -10.52
N LEU A 898 4.82 -12.93 -11.10
CA LEU A 898 4.15 -14.22 -10.83
C LEU A 898 5.04 -15.42 -11.16
N ARG A 899 5.75 -15.38 -12.29
CA ARG A 899 6.57 -16.51 -12.76
C ARG A 899 7.70 -16.87 -11.80
N GLN A 900 8.26 -15.91 -11.08
CA GLN A 900 9.25 -16.19 -10.03
C GLN A 900 8.55 -16.69 -8.76
N GLY A 901 7.37 -16.15 -8.46
CA GLY A 901 6.56 -16.50 -7.28
C GLY A 901 5.97 -17.92 -7.27
N ILE A 902 5.84 -18.59 -8.41
CA ILE A 902 5.32 -19.97 -8.47
C ILE A 902 6.29 -21.02 -7.92
N ARG A 903 7.59 -20.72 -7.84
CA ARG A 903 8.64 -21.64 -7.36
C ARG A 903 8.55 -23.02 -8.06
N ASP A 904 8.34 -24.09 -7.30
CA ASP A 904 8.23 -25.48 -7.75
C ASP A 904 6.78 -25.96 -7.91
N ALA A 905 5.79 -25.07 -7.96
CA ALA A 905 4.40 -25.44 -8.25
C ALA A 905 4.27 -26.03 -9.67
N THR A 906 3.55 -27.14 -9.81
CA THR A 906 3.26 -27.79 -11.09
C THR A 906 1.92 -27.35 -11.67
N GLU A 907 0.98 -26.93 -10.83
CA GLU A 907 -0.37 -26.48 -11.21
C GLU A 907 -0.81 -25.25 -10.38
N GLY A 908 -1.70 -24.44 -10.96
CA GLY A 908 -2.26 -23.26 -10.30
C GLY A 908 -3.77 -23.38 -10.05
N TYR A 909 -4.28 -22.74 -9.00
CA TYR A 909 -5.73 -22.69 -8.71
C TYR A 909 -6.22 -21.29 -8.32
N SER A 910 -7.45 -20.95 -8.74
CA SER A 910 -8.15 -19.72 -8.36
C SER A 910 -9.67 -19.94 -8.35
N ASN A 911 -10.45 -18.91 -8.01
CA ASN A 911 -11.90 -18.95 -7.86
C ASN A 911 -12.63 -18.04 -8.88
N SER A 912 -11.95 -17.70 -9.98
CA SER A 912 -12.48 -16.84 -11.02
C SER A 912 -11.97 -17.26 -12.38
N ARG A 913 -12.90 -17.59 -13.28
CA ARG A 913 -12.58 -18.09 -14.62
C ARG A 913 -11.70 -17.15 -15.42
N THR A 914 -11.87 -15.84 -15.23
CA THR A 914 -11.09 -14.82 -15.95
C THR A 914 -9.69 -14.64 -15.36
N CYS A 915 -9.53 -14.74 -14.04
CA CYS A 915 -8.19 -14.74 -13.44
C CYS A 915 -7.41 -16.01 -13.79
N GLU A 916 -8.07 -17.17 -13.87
CA GLU A 916 -7.43 -18.41 -14.33
C GLU A 916 -6.75 -18.26 -15.70
N ILE A 917 -7.36 -17.52 -16.64
CA ILE A 917 -6.76 -17.23 -17.95
C ILE A 917 -5.51 -16.37 -17.79
N GLY A 918 -5.63 -15.23 -17.10
CA GLY A 918 -4.53 -14.27 -16.94
C GLY A 918 -3.33 -14.85 -16.19
N LEU A 919 -3.59 -15.61 -15.13
CA LEU A 919 -2.57 -16.30 -14.35
C LEU A 919 -1.86 -17.38 -15.19
N SER A 920 -2.60 -18.13 -16.01
CA SER A 920 -1.98 -19.14 -16.89
C SER A 920 -1.04 -18.50 -17.92
N ILE A 921 -1.43 -17.34 -18.47
CA ILE A 921 -0.61 -16.61 -19.47
C ILE A 921 0.74 -16.17 -18.88
N ASN A 922 0.76 -15.75 -17.60
CA ASN A 922 1.94 -15.11 -16.99
C ASN A 922 2.75 -16.01 -16.06
N SER A 923 2.23 -17.16 -15.63
CA SER A 923 2.93 -18.06 -14.70
C SER A 923 3.79 -19.12 -15.40
N GLY A 924 3.40 -19.56 -16.59
CA GLY A 924 4.02 -20.72 -17.25
C GLY A 924 3.43 -22.07 -16.84
N ILE A 925 2.44 -22.10 -15.94
CA ILE A 925 1.66 -23.28 -15.55
C ILE A 925 0.16 -23.01 -15.76
N SER A 926 -0.66 -24.05 -15.85
CA SER A 926 -2.11 -23.88 -16.01
C SER A 926 -2.78 -23.59 -14.67
N TYR A 927 -3.56 -22.50 -14.63
CA TYR A 927 -4.46 -22.18 -13.52
C TYR A 927 -5.86 -22.73 -13.79
N LYS A 928 -6.45 -23.37 -12.77
CA LYS A 928 -7.76 -24.04 -12.81
C LYS A 928 -8.68 -23.52 -11.69
N SER A 929 -9.98 -23.79 -11.78
CA SER A 929 -10.90 -23.56 -10.66
C SER A 929 -10.55 -24.50 -9.49
N MET A 930 -10.58 -23.98 -8.26
CA MET A 930 -10.38 -24.78 -7.04
C MET A 930 -11.32 -25.99 -6.95
N ILE A 931 -12.49 -25.93 -7.57
CA ILE A 931 -13.46 -27.03 -7.63
C ILE A 931 -12.86 -28.29 -8.29
N TYR A 932 -11.99 -28.14 -9.30
CA TYR A 932 -11.33 -29.30 -9.94
C TYR A 932 -10.43 -30.05 -8.95
N LEU A 933 -9.66 -29.31 -8.15
CA LEU A 933 -8.78 -29.90 -7.16
C LEU A 933 -9.57 -30.59 -6.05
N VAL A 934 -10.60 -29.93 -5.53
CA VAL A 934 -11.47 -30.49 -4.50
C VAL A 934 -12.17 -31.75 -5.01
N ASP A 935 -12.70 -31.75 -6.24
CA ASP A 935 -13.30 -32.95 -6.84
C ASP A 935 -12.29 -34.09 -6.97
N LYS A 936 -11.06 -33.80 -7.45
CA LYS A 936 -10.00 -34.81 -7.60
C LYS A 936 -9.55 -35.38 -6.25
N ALA A 937 -9.42 -34.53 -5.24
CA ALA A 937 -8.89 -34.88 -3.93
C ALA A 937 -9.95 -35.43 -2.96
N SER A 938 -11.23 -35.54 -3.34
CA SER A 938 -12.29 -35.96 -2.42
C SER A 938 -13.22 -37.06 -2.95
N SER A 939 -13.69 -37.87 -2.01
CA SER A 939 -14.79 -38.83 -2.15
C SER A 939 -15.90 -38.53 -1.13
N GLY A 940 -17.08 -39.14 -1.30
CA GLY A 940 -18.12 -39.06 -0.27
C GLY A 940 -17.71 -39.81 0.99
N LYS A 941 -18.05 -39.28 2.17
CA LYS A 941 -17.92 -40.04 3.41
C LYS A 941 -18.92 -41.20 3.41
N SER A 942 -18.42 -42.38 3.75
CA SER A 942 -19.20 -43.62 3.86
C SER A 942 -20.23 -43.52 4.98
#